data_AF-A0ABD5YAT2-F1
#
_entry.id   AF-A0ABD5YAT2-F1
#
_cell.length_a   1.000
_cell.length_b   1.000
_cell.length_c   1.000
_cell.angle_alpha   90.00
_cell.angle_beta   90.00
_cell.angle_gamma   90.00
#
_symmetry.space_group_name_H-M   'P 1'
#
loop_
_entity.id
_entity.type
_entity.pdbx_description
1 polymer ?
#
loop_
_entity_poly.entity_id
_entity_poly.type
_entity_poly.pdbx_seq_one_letter_code
_entity_poly.pdbx_strand_id
1 'polypeptide(L)'
;MVASDESEREPLVRAAEACDGADVAVAESFATARDRIDGDESACVAIGDVEEGLIEFLSSIEPDVPILYCPMDGDERTVAAAAAAGAGYVPRVDGLHDRLVNAMTDAVETYQERWVSATESTILDTMLSDLDVALYAKDERARHVKVADIKGGVPPGEQYGKTDREIFGDDHPFDSDETYRDDMRVIETGEPIREKIQHHGEEVPIWLRTTKVPLRDEDGPITGLVGISVDVTELKARIGALERRIERLEHFVSHAHHDLKNPLQVASGFLEIAREQDDDEVALEKIQGALNRMEEMFDDLRQTSQAGTSIDSQAGMVPLTPTVDDVWAAIDTEPATLDVAFPDGAAIRAADSDVRPLFENLLKNAVEHGSTSSRSQTDDAVEHGGEGVTVRVGPLADGFYVADDGPGIPAEERDAVTEQGYTTAESGSGSGLAIVSEIATDNEWDLVVTESESGGARFEFRNVMLVAEHPGPTIAGASHELDEAVDVGAVTTGDRGTYDAEADRWTIESDGTNIWQHDNGFHYVFTRVSGDVRIEGRVRDVERVIDYSKAGFMIRSGTDEDCAYGHVGATAAQGSEVLWRGRPGAGGRSQLLGDDADRFEYYRIDRVGDTVTCSVSRRGKDWYAVDQRPVEFDKQVLVGIAVSSLSPEYPTTAVVEDVTVTSLSEPQTG
;
A
#
# COMPACT_ATOMS: atom_id res chain seq x y z
N MET A 1 66.03 -5.12 -39.10
CA MET A 1 66.81 -6.25 -39.65
C MET A 1 67.27 -7.02 -38.45
N VAL A 2 66.65 -8.15 -38.09
CA VAL A 2 66.41 -9.34 -38.91
C VAL A 2 65.00 -9.88 -38.64
N ALA A 3 64.40 -10.54 -39.63
CA ALA A 3 63.21 -11.35 -39.45
C ALA A 3 63.46 -12.39 -38.34
N SER A 4 62.84 -12.24 -37.17
CA SER A 4 62.51 -13.40 -36.34
C SER A 4 61.49 -14.19 -37.14
N ASP A 5 61.81 -15.46 -37.33
CA ASP A 5 61.50 -16.23 -38.51
C ASP A 5 60.01 -16.57 -38.56
N GLU A 6 59.37 -16.43 -39.71
CA GLU A 6 58.04 -17.01 -39.96
C GLU A 6 58.07 -18.55 -39.66
N SER A 7 59.27 -19.16 -39.74
CA SER A 7 59.55 -20.56 -39.38
C SER A 7 59.55 -20.87 -37.86
N GLU A 8 59.69 -19.85 -37.00
CA GLU A 8 59.73 -20.01 -35.54
C GLU A 8 58.33 -20.01 -34.91
N ARG A 9 57.39 -19.26 -35.51
CA ARG A 9 55.98 -19.16 -35.08
C ARG A 9 55.10 -20.26 -35.64
N GLU A 10 55.48 -20.80 -36.79
CA GLU A 10 54.72 -21.84 -37.51
C GLU A 10 54.30 -23.03 -36.60
N PRO A 11 55.15 -23.54 -35.69
CA PRO A 11 54.74 -24.63 -34.79
C PRO A 11 53.70 -24.23 -33.74
N LEU A 12 53.78 -22.99 -33.22
CA LEU A 12 52.82 -22.47 -32.24
C LEU A 12 51.46 -22.19 -32.88
N VAL A 13 51.46 -21.56 -34.05
CA VAL A 13 50.24 -21.28 -34.82
C VAL A 13 49.57 -22.59 -35.23
N ARG A 14 50.31 -23.57 -35.77
CA ARG A 14 49.74 -24.87 -36.13
C ARG A 14 49.20 -25.64 -34.91
N ALA A 15 49.83 -25.51 -33.74
CA ALA A 15 49.34 -26.14 -32.52
C ALA A 15 48.06 -25.46 -32.02
N ALA A 16 48.01 -24.12 -32.04
CA ALA A 16 46.81 -23.35 -31.71
C ALA A 16 45.65 -23.68 -32.66
N GLU A 17 45.90 -23.76 -33.98
CA GLU A 17 44.89 -24.16 -34.98
C GLU A 17 44.39 -25.61 -34.80
N ALA A 18 45.19 -26.49 -34.19
CA ALA A 18 44.82 -27.87 -33.90
C ALA A 18 44.02 -28.02 -32.59
N CYS A 19 43.96 -26.97 -31.76
CA CYS A 19 43.11 -26.92 -30.58
C CYS A 19 41.67 -26.58 -31.02
N ASP A 20 40.92 -27.60 -31.41
CA ASP A 20 39.58 -27.48 -31.99
C ASP A 20 38.62 -26.74 -31.03
N GLY A 21 38.17 -25.53 -31.41
CA GLY A 21 37.20 -24.73 -30.64
C GLY A 21 37.76 -23.93 -29.45
N ALA A 22 39.08 -23.87 -29.27
CA ALA A 22 39.73 -23.11 -28.19
C ALA A 22 40.31 -21.78 -28.70
N ASP A 23 39.93 -20.64 -28.09
CA ASP A 23 40.49 -19.31 -28.43
C ASP A 23 41.91 -19.15 -27.87
N VAL A 24 42.89 -19.81 -28.51
CA VAL A 24 44.32 -19.69 -28.16
C VAL A 24 44.97 -18.62 -29.02
N ALA A 25 45.42 -17.53 -28.40
CA ALA A 25 46.16 -16.48 -29.09
C ALA A 25 47.68 -16.75 -29.05
N VAL A 26 48.31 -16.71 -30.22
CA VAL A 26 49.79 -16.70 -30.32
C VAL A 26 50.26 -15.25 -30.40
N ALA A 27 50.96 -14.78 -29.38
CA ALA A 27 51.39 -13.39 -29.29
C ALA A 27 52.72 -13.16 -30.02
N GLU A 28 52.78 -12.08 -30.81
CA GLU A 28 53.95 -11.71 -31.59
C GLU A 28 54.95 -10.83 -30.83
N SER A 29 54.49 -10.20 -29.75
CA SER A 29 55.26 -9.28 -28.89
C SER A 29 54.62 -9.20 -27.50
N PHE A 30 55.33 -8.65 -26.51
CA PHE A 30 54.73 -8.39 -25.19
C PHE A 30 53.56 -7.40 -25.25
N ALA A 31 53.58 -6.45 -26.19
CA ALA A 31 52.45 -5.54 -26.39
C ALA A 31 51.21 -6.29 -26.87
N THR A 32 51.37 -7.17 -27.87
CA THR A 32 50.27 -8.00 -28.39
C THR A 32 49.80 -9.02 -27.35
N ALA A 33 50.70 -9.57 -26.54
CA ALA A 33 50.32 -10.46 -25.43
C ALA A 33 49.45 -9.72 -24.41
N ARG A 34 49.83 -8.49 -24.03
CA ARG A 34 49.05 -7.66 -23.11
C ARG A 34 47.68 -7.30 -23.66
N ASP A 35 47.60 -6.86 -24.92
CA ASP A 35 46.31 -6.54 -25.55
C ASP A 35 45.34 -7.75 -25.56
N ARG A 36 45.87 -8.97 -25.70
CA ARG A 36 45.07 -10.21 -25.66
C ARG A 36 44.63 -10.59 -24.26
N ILE A 37 45.47 -10.35 -23.24
CA ILE A 37 45.13 -10.61 -21.84
C ILE A 37 44.09 -9.60 -21.35
N ASP A 38 44.30 -8.31 -21.62
CA ASP A 38 43.41 -7.23 -21.17
C ASP A 38 42.08 -7.19 -21.96
N GLY A 39 42.07 -7.70 -23.18
CA GLY A 39 40.88 -7.74 -24.04
C GLY A 39 39.91 -8.88 -23.75
N ASP A 40 40.30 -9.88 -22.94
CA ASP A 40 39.51 -11.08 -22.60
C ASP A 40 39.00 -11.88 -23.82
N GLU A 41 39.67 -11.71 -24.97
CA GLU A 41 39.30 -12.35 -26.26
C GLU A 41 39.99 -13.71 -26.46
N SER A 42 40.69 -14.24 -25.45
CA SER A 42 41.50 -15.46 -25.58
C SER A 42 41.52 -16.26 -24.30
N ALA A 43 41.26 -17.57 -24.41
CA ALA A 43 41.28 -18.52 -23.29
C ALA A 43 42.70 -18.97 -22.91
N CYS A 44 43.70 -18.69 -23.73
CA CYS A 44 45.11 -18.91 -23.45
C CYS A 44 45.99 -18.04 -24.36
N VAL A 45 47.10 -17.51 -23.84
CA VAL A 45 48.09 -16.77 -24.63
C VAL A 45 49.41 -17.51 -24.67
N ALA A 46 49.82 -17.93 -25.87
CA ALA A 46 51.10 -18.59 -26.10
C ALA A 46 52.15 -17.59 -26.59
N ILE A 47 53.30 -17.58 -25.91
CA ILE A 47 54.42 -16.67 -26.17
C ILE A 47 55.63 -17.52 -26.57
N GLY A 48 56.15 -17.27 -27.78
CA GLY A 48 57.40 -17.85 -28.27
C GLY A 48 58.63 -17.11 -27.74
N ASP A 49 59.73 -17.11 -28.49
CA ASP A 49 60.89 -16.27 -28.14
C ASP A 49 60.60 -14.80 -28.41
N VAL A 50 60.79 -13.98 -27.38
CA VAL A 50 60.67 -12.53 -27.39
C VAL A 50 61.89 -11.93 -26.70
N GLU A 51 62.18 -10.66 -27.00
CA GLU A 51 63.36 -9.90 -26.54
C GLU A 51 63.58 -9.94 -25.01
N GLU A 52 64.78 -9.51 -24.55
CA GLU A 52 65.10 -9.34 -23.13
C GLU A 52 63.96 -8.57 -22.40
N GLY A 53 63.39 -9.15 -21.34
CA GLY A 53 62.32 -8.50 -20.57
C GLY A 53 61.14 -9.40 -20.15
N LEU A 54 61.12 -10.69 -20.49
CA LEU A 54 60.02 -11.61 -20.13
C LEU A 54 59.67 -11.59 -18.63
N ILE A 55 60.69 -11.53 -17.76
CA ILE A 55 60.49 -11.51 -16.30
C ILE A 55 59.77 -10.23 -15.87
N GLU A 56 60.14 -9.08 -16.43
CA GLU A 56 59.50 -7.79 -16.14
C GLU A 56 58.06 -7.77 -16.67
N PHE A 57 57.84 -8.33 -17.86
CA PHE A 57 56.49 -8.50 -18.42
C PHE A 57 55.60 -9.39 -17.54
N LEU A 58 56.04 -10.62 -17.23
CA LEU A 58 55.27 -11.57 -16.42
C LEU A 58 55.05 -11.08 -14.98
N SER A 59 55.96 -10.26 -14.43
CA SER A 59 55.77 -9.64 -13.11
C SER A 59 54.85 -8.40 -13.16
N SER A 60 54.51 -7.90 -14.35
CA SER A 60 53.66 -6.71 -14.54
C SER A 60 52.20 -7.02 -14.83
N ILE A 61 51.84 -8.30 -14.85
CA ILE A 61 50.50 -8.80 -15.17
C ILE A 61 49.99 -9.66 -14.01
N GLU A 62 48.69 -9.58 -13.73
CA GLU A 62 47.98 -10.55 -12.90
C GLU A 62 47.13 -11.41 -13.86
N PRO A 63 47.62 -12.58 -14.29
CA PRO A 63 46.98 -13.29 -15.38
C PRO A 63 45.77 -14.10 -14.90
N ASP A 64 44.56 -13.61 -15.16
CA ASP A 64 43.34 -14.43 -15.14
C ASP A 64 43.32 -15.40 -16.34
N VAL A 65 43.90 -15.00 -17.47
CA VAL A 65 44.12 -15.81 -18.68
C VAL A 65 45.45 -16.58 -18.60
N PRO A 66 45.48 -17.90 -18.80
CA PRO A 66 46.71 -18.70 -18.80
C PRO A 66 47.73 -18.23 -19.84
N ILE A 67 49.01 -18.23 -19.45
CA ILE A 67 50.13 -17.88 -20.34
C ILE A 67 51.05 -19.09 -20.50
N LEU A 68 51.34 -19.47 -21.75
CA LEU A 68 52.26 -20.54 -22.09
C LEU A 68 53.53 -19.99 -22.74
N TYR A 69 54.68 -20.19 -22.08
CA TYR A 69 55.98 -19.80 -22.60
C TYR A 69 56.69 -20.97 -23.30
N CYS A 70 57.08 -20.75 -24.57
CA CYS A 70 57.59 -21.78 -25.48
C CYS A 70 58.89 -21.33 -26.20
N PRO A 71 60.05 -21.30 -25.51
CA PRO A 71 61.30 -20.78 -26.08
C PRO A 71 62.05 -21.74 -27.01
N MET A 72 62.94 -21.19 -27.86
CA MET A 72 63.91 -21.97 -28.67
C MET A 72 65.13 -22.40 -27.86
N ASP A 73 65.72 -21.48 -27.10
CA ASP A 73 66.90 -21.68 -26.24
C ASP A 73 66.63 -21.07 -24.85
N GLY A 74 65.83 -21.78 -24.04
CA GLY A 74 65.54 -21.33 -22.68
C GLY A 74 66.69 -21.62 -21.72
N ASP A 75 67.28 -20.58 -21.12
CA ASP A 75 68.17 -20.78 -19.98
C ASP A 75 67.37 -21.15 -18.72
N GLU A 76 68.00 -21.85 -17.76
CA GLU A 76 67.32 -22.30 -16.53
C GLU A 76 66.71 -21.13 -15.73
N ARG A 77 67.26 -19.92 -15.87
CA ARG A 77 66.79 -18.73 -15.16
C ARG A 77 65.46 -18.25 -15.69
N THR A 78 65.29 -18.21 -17.01
CA THR A 78 64.06 -17.74 -17.67
C THR A 78 62.93 -18.74 -17.45
N VAL A 79 63.22 -20.05 -17.48
CA VAL A 79 62.25 -21.10 -17.14
C VAL A 79 61.78 -21.00 -15.68
N ALA A 80 62.72 -20.83 -14.74
CA ALA A 80 62.39 -20.68 -13.33
C ALA A 80 61.57 -19.41 -13.06
N ALA A 81 61.86 -18.31 -13.76
CA ALA A 81 61.13 -17.06 -13.63
C ALA A 81 59.71 -17.14 -14.23
N ALA A 82 59.54 -17.77 -15.39
CA ALA A 82 58.23 -17.99 -15.99
C ALA A 82 57.33 -18.83 -15.06
N ALA A 83 57.86 -19.92 -14.50
CA ALA A 83 57.14 -20.75 -13.54
C ALA A 83 56.82 -19.99 -12.23
N ALA A 84 57.73 -19.15 -11.73
CA ALA A 84 57.50 -18.33 -10.53
C ALA A 84 56.41 -17.27 -10.74
N ALA A 85 56.22 -16.81 -11.98
CA ALA A 85 55.15 -15.89 -12.36
C ALA A 85 53.85 -16.60 -12.80
N GLY A 86 53.77 -17.93 -12.64
CA GLY A 86 52.55 -18.70 -12.94
C GLY A 86 52.34 -19.06 -14.41
N ALA A 87 53.30 -18.77 -15.31
CA ALA A 87 53.23 -19.17 -16.70
C ALA A 87 53.59 -20.66 -16.88
N GLY A 88 52.82 -21.37 -17.70
CA GLY A 88 53.13 -22.75 -18.11
C GLY A 88 54.31 -22.78 -19.07
N TYR A 89 55.16 -23.79 -18.97
CA TYR A 89 56.38 -23.90 -19.77
C TYR A 89 56.35 -25.16 -20.65
N VAL A 90 56.59 -25.00 -21.95
CA VAL A 90 56.66 -26.12 -22.90
C VAL A 90 58.06 -26.17 -23.53
N PRO A 91 58.92 -27.15 -23.16
CA PRO A 91 60.27 -27.26 -23.71
C PRO A 91 60.26 -27.79 -25.15
N ARG A 92 61.20 -27.28 -25.97
CA ARG A 92 61.37 -27.68 -27.37
C ARG A 92 62.12 -29.01 -27.50
N VAL A 93 61.40 -30.13 -27.43
CA VAL A 93 61.92 -31.51 -27.57
C VAL A 93 61.19 -32.29 -28.66
N ASP A 94 61.65 -33.50 -28.98
CA ASP A 94 60.97 -34.39 -29.93
C ASP A 94 59.49 -34.58 -29.55
N GLY A 95 58.59 -34.45 -30.54
CA GLY A 95 57.14 -34.46 -30.33
C GLY A 95 56.55 -33.11 -29.87
N LEU A 96 57.22 -31.99 -30.16
CA LEU A 96 56.81 -30.64 -29.77
C LEU A 96 55.35 -30.31 -30.11
N HIS A 97 54.88 -30.65 -31.31
CA HIS A 97 53.53 -30.31 -31.76
C HIS A 97 52.46 -30.90 -30.83
N ASP A 98 52.51 -32.20 -30.55
CA ASP A 98 51.55 -32.86 -29.66
C ASP A 98 51.61 -32.32 -28.23
N ARG A 99 52.81 -31.93 -27.76
CA ARG A 99 52.97 -31.31 -26.43
C ARG A 99 52.39 -29.90 -26.36
N LEU A 100 52.58 -29.09 -27.40
CA LEU A 100 51.99 -27.76 -27.48
C LEU A 100 50.48 -27.85 -27.54
N VAL A 101 49.92 -28.75 -28.36
CA VAL A 101 48.48 -28.99 -28.43
C VAL A 101 47.95 -29.39 -27.06
N ASN A 102 48.52 -30.41 -26.41
CA ASN A 102 48.06 -30.83 -25.08
C ASN A 102 48.17 -29.72 -24.03
N ALA A 103 49.29 -28.99 -23.99
CA ALA A 103 49.48 -27.91 -23.02
C ALA A 103 48.50 -26.75 -23.24
N MET A 104 48.21 -26.40 -24.49
CA MET A 104 47.21 -25.40 -24.85
C MET A 104 45.80 -25.87 -24.50
N THR A 105 45.45 -27.12 -24.80
CA THR A 105 44.16 -27.73 -24.44
C THR A 105 43.96 -27.73 -22.91
N ASP A 106 44.93 -28.25 -22.14
CA ASP A 106 44.85 -28.30 -20.67
C ASP A 106 44.70 -26.89 -20.07
N ALA A 107 45.42 -25.90 -20.62
CA ALA A 107 45.34 -24.51 -20.16
C ALA A 107 43.96 -23.90 -20.42
N VAL A 108 43.39 -24.15 -21.60
CA VAL A 108 42.07 -23.65 -21.98
C VAL A 108 40.96 -24.33 -21.17
N GLU A 109 41.01 -25.65 -20.99
CA GLU A 109 40.05 -26.38 -20.15
C GLU A 109 40.06 -25.83 -18.71
N THR A 110 41.26 -25.66 -18.15
CA THR A 110 41.42 -25.08 -16.80
C THR A 110 40.87 -23.66 -16.70
N TYR A 111 41.07 -22.84 -17.73
CA TYR A 111 40.52 -21.47 -17.77
C TYR A 111 39.00 -21.49 -17.83
N GLN A 112 38.42 -22.30 -18.71
CA GLN A 112 36.97 -22.42 -18.87
C GLN A 112 36.31 -22.94 -17.59
N GLU A 113 36.89 -23.93 -16.91
CA GLU A 113 36.38 -24.41 -15.61
C GLU A 113 36.37 -23.30 -14.56
N ARG A 114 37.45 -22.53 -14.45
CA ARG A 114 37.53 -21.38 -13.53
C ARG A 114 36.52 -20.30 -13.89
N TRP A 115 36.38 -19.98 -15.17
CA TRP A 115 35.45 -18.96 -15.66
C TRP A 115 33.99 -19.37 -15.39
N VAL A 116 33.63 -20.63 -15.66
CA VAL A 116 32.29 -21.16 -15.35
C VAL A 116 32.03 -21.08 -13.84
N SER A 117 32.96 -21.52 -13.00
CA SER A 117 32.81 -21.47 -11.55
C SER A 117 32.69 -20.03 -11.00
N ALA A 118 33.49 -19.11 -11.51
CA ALA A 118 33.41 -17.68 -11.16
C ALA A 118 32.08 -17.07 -11.62
N THR A 119 31.60 -17.44 -12.81
CA THR A 119 30.32 -16.97 -13.37
C THR A 119 29.14 -17.51 -12.56
N GLU A 120 29.15 -18.79 -12.18
CA GLU A 120 28.12 -19.40 -11.31
C GLU A 120 28.06 -18.69 -9.95
N SER A 121 29.21 -18.41 -9.33
CA SER A 121 29.27 -17.64 -8.08
C SER A 121 28.72 -16.23 -8.26
N THR A 122 29.06 -15.56 -9.36
CA THR A 122 28.59 -14.20 -9.66
C THR A 122 27.08 -14.17 -9.87
N ILE A 123 26.52 -15.12 -10.63
CA ILE A 123 25.07 -15.21 -10.86
C ILE A 123 24.32 -15.40 -9.55
N LEU A 124 24.81 -16.28 -8.67
CA LEU A 124 24.19 -16.50 -7.35
C LEU A 124 24.25 -15.23 -6.49
N ASP A 125 25.38 -14.53 -6.46
CA ASP A 125 25.51 -13.28 -5.70
C ASP A 125 24.60 -12.17 -6.27
N THR A 126 24.49 -12.04 -7.60
CA THR A 126 23.53 -11.12 -8.24
C THR A 126 22.09 -11.49 -7.89
N MET A 127 21.71 -12.77 -7.98
CA MET A 127 20.35 -13.23 -7.63
C MET A 127 20.01 -12.96 -6.17
N LEU A 128 20.98 -13.07 -5.26
CA LEU A 128 20.77 -12.81 -3.83
C LEU A 128 20.76 -11.33 -3.49
N SER A 129 21.37 -10.47 -4.30
CA SER A 129 21.47 -9.03 -4.02
C SER A 129 20.40 -8.20 -4.72
N ASP A 130 20.01 -8.59 -5.94
CA ASP A 130 19.13 -7.77 -6.79
C ASP A 130 17.68 -8.30 -6.85
N LEU A 131 17.43 -9.57 -6.49
CA LEU A 131 16.06 -10.08 -6.41
C LEU A 131 15.47 -9.76 -5.05
N ASP A 132 14.36 -9.02 -5.03
CA ASP A 132 13.58 -8.73 -3.84
C ASP A 132 12.72 -9.93 -3.42
N VAL A 133 13.38 -11.08 -3.24
CA VAL A 133 12.77 -12.35 -2.86
C VAL A 133 13.63 -13.02 -1.79
N ALA A 134 13.00 -13.56 -0.75
CA ALA A 134 13.68 -14.22 0.34
C ALA A 134 14.26 -15.59 -0.08
N LEU A 135 15.44 -15.57 -0.69
CA LEU A 135 16.21 -16.77 -1.03
C LEU A 135 17.25 -17.03 0.06
N TYR A 136 17.33 -18.27 0.56
CA TYR A 136 18.25 -18.64 1.62
C TYR A 136 18.75 -20.06 1.49
N ALA A 137 19.95 -20.30 2.01
CA ALA A 137 20.52 -21.62 2.22
C ALA A 137 20.88 -21.79 3.70
N LYS A 138 20.59 -22.97 4.24
CA LYS A 138 20.89 -23.34 5.62
C LYS A 138 21.67 -24.64 5.70
N ASP A 139 22.49 -24.79 6.73
CA ASP A 139 23.26 -26.00 7.00
C ASP A 139 22.41 -27.14 7.61
N GLU A 140 23.06 -28.27 7.90
CA GLU A 140 22.48 -29.46 8.57
C GLU A 140 21.83 -29.20 9.95
N ARG A 141 22.06 -28.02 10.54
CA ARG A 141 21.47 -27.58 11.81
C ARG A 141 20.44 -26.46 11.62
N ALA A 142 20.02 -26.21 10.38
CA ALA A 142 19.14 -25.11 9.98
C ALA A 142 19.71 -23.71 10.29
N ARG A 143 21.05 -23.54 10.28
CA ARG A 143 21.69 -22.23 10.41
C ARG A 143 21.95 -21.62 9.05
N HIS A 144 21.67 -20.33 8.89
CA HIS A 144 21.86 -19.64 7.61
C HIS A 144 23.33 -19.62 7.20
N VAL A 145 23.62 -20.04 5.97
CA VAL A 145 24.94 -19.98 5.34
C VAL A 145 24.97 -18.99 4.18
N LYS A 146 23.82 -18.72 3.57
CA LYS A 146 23.64 -17.71 2.53
C LYS A 146 22.21 -17.19 2.60
N VAL A 147 22.02 -15.89 2.46
CA VAL A 147 20.71 -15.22 2.51
C VAL A 147 20.73 -14.09 1.50
N ALA A 148 19.60 -13.87 0.82
CA ALA A 148 19.36 -12.70 0.00
C ALA A 148 19.32 -11.43 0.86
N ASP A 149 19.76 -10.31 0.29
CA ASP A 149 19.60 -9.01 0.91
C ASP A 149 18.21 -8.46 0.55
N ILE A 150 17.29 -8.50 1.51
CA ILE A 150 15.91 -8.09 1.30
C ILE A 150 15.72 -6.72 1.94
N LYS A 151 15.12 -5.79 1.19
CA LYS A 151 14.88 -4.44 1.68
C LYS A 151 13.94 -4.48 2.90
N GLY A 152 14.37 -3.90 4.03
CA GLY A 152 13.62 -3.91 5.29
C GLY A 152 13.71 -5.22 6.08
N GLY A 153 14.51 -6.19 5.63
CA GLY A 153 14.82 -7.42 6.36
C GLY A 153 16.08 -7.31 7.22
N VAL A 154 16.38 -8.37 7.98
CA VAL A 154 17.63 -8.46 8.76
C VAL A 154 18.83 -8.52 7.79
N PRO A 155 19.90 -7.73 7.97
CA PRO A 155 21.05 -7.78 7.08
C PRO A 155 21.69 -9.18 7.00
N PRO A 156 22.11 -9.68 5.82
CA PRO A 156 22.64 -11.04 5.68
C PRO A 156 23.78 -11.38 6.65
N GLY A 157 24.66 -10.40 6.91
CA GLY A 157 25.80 -10.55 7.82
C GLY A 157 25.42 -10.90 9.27
N GLU A 158 24.22 -10.50 9.71
CA GLU A 158 23.73 -10.78 11.06
C GLU A 158 23.01 -12.12 11.19
N GLN A 159 22.63 -12.71 10.06
CA GLN A 159 21.92 -13.98 9.99
C GLN A 159 22.87 -15.18 9.91
N TYR A 160 24.07 -14.99 9.37
CA TYR A 160 25.02 -16.08 9.15
C TYR A 160 25.37 -16.84 10.44
N GLY A 161 25.28 -18.16 10.36
CA GLY A 161 25.55 -19.07 11.47
C GLY A 161 24.43 -19.13 12.53
N LYS A 162 23.29 -18.47 12.33
CA LYS A 162 22.14 -18.48 13.24
C LYS A 162 20.93 -19.18 12.61
N THR A 163 20.10 -19.78 13.47
CA THR A 163 18.77 -20.30 13.12
C THR A 163 17.73 -19.19 13.13
N ASP A 164 16.55 -19.39 12.51
CA ASP A 164 15.43 -18.41 12.57
C ASP A 164 15.07 -18.04 14.01
N ARG A 165 15.12 -19.02 14.92
CA ARG A 165 14.83 -18.82 16.35
C ARG A 165 15.81 -17.85 17.02
N GLU A 166 17.08 -17.90 16.64
CA GLU A 166 18.12 -17.01 17.17
C GLU A 166 18.09 -15.62 16.54
N ILE A 167 17.46 -15.48 15.38
CA ILE A 167 17.32 -14.21 14.66
C ILE A 167 16.06 -13.47 15.13
N PHE A 168 14.91 -14.15 15.15
CA PHE A 168 13.62 -13.53 15.38
C PHE A 168 13.13 -13.68 16.83
N GLY A 169 13.60 -14.66 17.60
CA GLY A 169 13.15 -14.88 18.98
C GLY A 169 11.66 -15.27 19.10
N ASP A 170 11.13 -15.19 20.32
CA ASP A 170 9.74 -15.56 20.66
C ASP A 170 8.73 -14.41 20.47
N ASP A 171 9.19 -13.15 20.50
CA ASP A 171 8.34 -11.94 20.46
C ASP A 171 8.13 -11.37 19.04
N HIS A 172 8.66 -12.03 18.00
CA HIS A 172 8.54 -11.56 16.62
C HIS A 172 7.29 -12.18 15.94
N PRO A 173 6.58 -11.45 15.05
CA PRO A 173 5.37 -11.94 14.37
C PRO A 173 5.60 -13.25 13.58
N PHE A 174 6.84 -13.49 13.17
CA PHE A 174 7.27 -14.69 12.46
C PHE A 174 7.38 -15.89 13.39
N ASP A 175 6.51 -16.88 13.23
CA ASP A 175 6.61 -18.19 13.89
C ASP A 175 7.91 -18.94 13.48
N SER A 176 8.99 -18.64 14.19
CA SER A 176 10.31 -19.25 14.05
C SER A 176 10.31 -20.72 14.45
N ASP A 177 9.30 -21.16 15.20
CA ASP A 177 9.19 -22.46 15.80
C ASP A 177 8.57 -23.49 14.84
N GLU A 178 7.52 -23.11 14.13
CA GLU A 178 6.99 -23.87 12.99
C GLU A 178 8.03 -23.96 11.87
N THR A 179 8.69 -22.83 11.55
CA THR A 179 9.67 -22.76 10.46
C THR A 179 10.86 -23.68 10.71
N TYR A 180 11.38 -23.72 11.93
CA TYR A 180 12.45 -24.63 12.32
C TYR A 180 12.04 -26.12 12.21
N ARG A 181 10.79 -26.46 12.58
CA ARG A 181 10.29 -27.85 12.44
C ARG A 181 10.21 -28.25 10.97
N ASP A 182 9.75 -27.36 10.10
CA ASP A 182 9.73 -27.57 8.66
C ASP A 182 11.14 -27.75 8.08
N ASP A 183 12.09 -26.90 8.50
CA ASP A 183 13.50 -26.99 8.07
C ASP A 183 14.11 -28.33 8.44
N MET A 184 13.98 -28.72 9.71
CA MET A 184 14.50 -30.00 10.20
C MET A 184 13.82 -31.18 9.51
N ARG A 185 12.51 -31.12 9.23
CA ARG A 185 11.84 -32.17 8.44
C ARG A 185 12.47 -32.32 7.06
N VAL A 186 12.73 -31.22 6.34
CA VAL A 186 13.35 -31.27 5.01
C VAL A 186 14.77 -31.84 5.10
N ILE A 187 15.55 -31.41 6.09
CA ILE A 187 16.94 -31.85 6.29
C ILE A 187 17.01 -33.34 6.67
N GLU A 188 16.18 -33.80 7.62
CA GLU A 188 16.26 -35.16 8.16
C GLU A 188 15.62 -36.20 7.23
N THR A 189 14.54 -35.85 6.54
CA THR A 189 13.79 -36.80 5.71
C THR A 189 14.16 -36.72 4.22
N GLY A 190 14.67 -35.57 3.77
CA GLY A 190 14.86 -35.28 2.35
C GLY A 190 13.56 -35.04 1.57
N GLU A 191 12.40 -34.97 2.23
CA GLU A 191 11.14 -34.61 1.59
C GLU A 191 11.03 -33.09 1.42
N PRO A 192 10.88 -32.56 0.18
CA PRO A 192 10.75 -31.13 -0.04
C PRO A 192 9.37 -30.62 0.38
N ILE A 193 9.33 -29.37 0.85
CA ILE A 193 8.10 -28.60 1.05
C ILE A 193 7.96 -27.66 -0.15
N ARG A 194 6.80 -27.63 -0.80
CA ARG A 194 6.57 -26.78 -1.98
C ARG A 194 5.31 -25.97 -1.80
N GLU A 195 5.39 -24.68 -2.14
CA GLU A 195 4.26 -23.75 -2.18
C GLU A 195 3.42 -23.75 -0.89
N LYS A 196 4.06 -23.98 0.28
CA LYS A 196 3.34 -23.97 1.56
C LYS A 196 3.00 -22.52 1.89
N ILE A 197 1.71 -22.24 2.04
CA ILE A 197 1.23 -20.93 2.50
C ILE A 197 1.26 -20.95 4.02
N GLN A 198 1.95 -19.98 4.60
CA GLN A 198 2.08 -19.78 6.03
C GLN A 198 1.58 -18.37 6.38
N HIS A 199 0.95 -18.27 7.54
CA HIS A 199 0.39 -17.04 8.08
C HIS A 199 1.13 -16.72 9.37
N HIS A 200 1.70 -15.52 9.45
CA HIS A 200 2.51 -15.06 10.57
C HIS A 200 1.95 -13.74 11.11
N GLY A 201 2.04 -13.55 12.43
CA GLY A 201 1.52 -12.37 13.12
C GLY A 201 0.01 -12.37 13.33
N GLU A 202 -0.45 -11.87 14.49
CA GLU A 202 -1.87 -11.61 14.76
C GLU A 202 -2.25 -10.15 14.46
N GLU A 203 -1.40 -9.18 14.83
CA GLU A 203 -1.67 -7.74 14.66
C GLU A 203 -1.27 -7.20 13.28
N VAL A 204 -0.16 -7.69 12.72
CA VAL A 204 0.29 -7.38 11.34
C VAL A 204 0.41 -8.70 10.57
N PRO A 205 -0.67 -9.16 9.93
CA PRO A 205 -0.69 -10.46 9.28
C PRO A 205 0.17 -10.45 8.01
N ILE A 206 1.18 -11.30 7.97
CA ILE A 206 2.02 -11.54 6.78
C ILE A 206 1.74 -12.95 6.26
N TRP A 207 1.44 -13.05 4.97
CA TRP A 207 1.26 -14.32 4.27
C TRP A 207 2.49 -14.63 3.44
N LEU A 208 3.17 -15.72 3.75
CA LEU A 208 4.34 -16.17 3.01
C LEU A 208 4.03 -17.46 2.26
N ARG A 209 4.44 -17.51 0.99
CA ARG A 209 4.44 -18.74 0.20
C ARG A 209 5.86 -19.26 0.10
N THR A 210 6.10 -20.40 0.73
CA THR A 210 7.45 -20.93 0.96
C THR A 210 7.67 -22.28 0.28
N THR A 211 8.80 -22.41 -0.40
CA THR A 211 9.31 -23.67 -0.94
C THR A 211 10.69 -23.95 -0.34
N LYS A 212 10.89 -25.17 0.19
CA LYS A 212 12.14 -25.64 0.82
C LYS A 212 12.54 -26.98 0.20
N VAL A 213 13.77 -27.07 -0.29
CA VAL A 213 14.32 -28.27 -0.92
C VAL A 213 15.61 -28.69 -0.24
N PRO A 214 15.89 -30.00 -0.11
CA PRO A 214 17.12 -30.45 0.52
C PRO A 214 18.34 -30.11 -0.35
N LEU A 215 19.37 -29.52 0.26
CA LEU A 215 20.67 -29.29 -0.36
C LEU A 215 21.52 -30.55 -0.20
N ARG A 216 22.11 -31.03 -1.29
CA ARG A 216 22.91 -32.27 -1.32
C ARG A 216 24.31 -31.98 -1.84
N ASP A 217 25.28 -32.72 -1.29
CA ASP A 217 26.64 -32.77 -1.83
C ASP A 217 26.70 -33.67 -3.09
N GLU A 218 27.80 -33.62 -3.84
CA GLU A 218 28.02 -34.35 -5.11
C GLU A 218 27.74 -35.87 -4.99
N ASP A 219 27.95 -36.44 -3.79
CA ASP A 219 27.79 -37.87 -3.48
C ASP A 219 26.49 -38.24 -2.73
N GLY A 220 25.53 -37.31 -2.64
CA GLY A 220 24.16 -37.60 -2.20
C GLY A 220 23.73 -37.40 -0.73
N PRO A 221 24.60 -37.16 0.29
CA PRO A 221 24.12 -36.80 1.62
C PRO A 221 23.50 -35.40 1.64
N ILE A 222 22.49 -35.20 2.48
CA ILE A 222 21.86 -33.88 2.68
C ILE A 222 22.78 -33.06 3.57
N THR A 223 23.26 -31.92 3.07
CA THR A 223 24.15 -30.99 3.77
C THR A 223 23.38 -29.80 4.35
N GLY A 224 22.08 -29.69 4.05
CA GLY A 224 21.23 -28.62 4.51
C GLY A 224 19.96 -28.46 3.67
N LEU A 225 19.52 -27.22 3.47
CA LEU A 225 18.39 -26.90 2.60
C LEU A 225 18.61 -25.59 1.85
N VAL A 226 17.89 -25.44 0.74
CA VAL A 226 17.67 -24.16 0.06
C VAL A 226 16.18 -23.85 0.14
N GLY A 227 15.84 -22.62 0.51
CA GLY A 227 14.47 -22.16 0.60
C GLY A 227 14.26 -20.83 -0.11
N ILE A 228 13.02 -20.66 -0.59
CA ILE A 228 12.53 -19.41 -1.14
C ILE A 228 11.19 -19.08 -0.49
N SER A 229 11.02 -17.84 -0.05
CA SER A 229 9.78 -17.33 0.52
C SER A 229 9.36 -16.07 -0.23
N VAL A 230 8.10 -16.04 -0.66
CA VAL A 230 7.49 -14.91 -1.38
C VAL A 230 6.35 -14.36 -0.54
N ASP A 231 6.34 -13.05 -0.31
CA ASP A 231 5.20 -12.36 0.31
C ASP A 231 4.00 -12.38 -0.64
N VAL A 232 2.87 -12.89 -0.15
CA VAL A 232 1.59 -12.97 -0.86
C VAL A 232 0.46 -12.30 -0.07
N THR A 233 0.79 -11.40 0.85
CA THR A 233 -0.16 -10.70 1.74
C THR A 233 -1.16 -9.90 0.94
N GLU A 234 -0.71 -9.03 0.03
CA GLU A 234 -1.59 -8.22 -0.82
C GLU A 234 -2.50 -9.11 -1.70
N LEU A 235 -1.92 -10.18 -2.27
CA LEU A 235 -2.69 -11.14 -3.06
C LEU A 235 -3.79 -11.82 -2.24
N LYS A 236 -3.48 -12.20 -0.99
CA LYS A 236 -4.44 -12.80 -0.06
C LYS A 236 -5.53 -11.83 0.37
N ALA A 237 -5.18 -10.57 0.65
CA ALA A 237 -6.14 -9.52 0.94
C ALA A 237 -7.12 -9.31 -0.23
N ARG A 238 -6.60 -9.26 -1.46
CA ARG A 238 -7.40 -9.11 -2.68
C ARG A 238 -8.31 -10.32 -2.94
N ILE A 239 -7.80 -11.54 -2.75
CA ILE A 239 -8.61 -12.76 -2.85
C ILE A 239 -9.73 -12.75 -1.80
N GLY A 240 -9.42 -12.42 -0.55
CA GLY A 240 -10.44 -12.35 0.51
C GLY A 240 -11.49 -11.27 0.25
N ALA A 241 -11.11 -10.13 -0.33
CA ALA A 241 -12.06 -9.11 -0.75
C ALA A 241 -12.98 -9.60 -1.88
N LEU A 242 -12.43 -10.34 -2.86
CA LEU A 242 -13.21 -10.96 -3.93
C LEU A 242 -14.14 -12.06 -3.42
N GLU A 243 -13.67 -12.92 -2.52
CA GLU A 243 -14.47 -13.99 -1.90
C GLU A 243 -15.64 -13.39 -1.11
N ARG A 244 -15.40 -12.37 -0.28
CA ARG A 244 -16.47 -11.63 0.41
C ARG A 244 -17.46 -10.98 -0.57
N ARG A 245 -16.99 -10.54 -1.75
CA ARG A 245 -17.87 -9.98 -2.79
C ARG A 245 -18.70 -11.06 -3.47
N ILE A 246 -18.12 -12.23 -3.73
CA ILE A 246 -18.83 -13.40 -4.28
C ILE A 246 -19.85 -13.93 -3.28
N GLU A 247 -19.49 -14.12 -2.01
CA GLU A 247 -20.43 -14.57 -0.97
C GLU A 247 -21.62 -13.60 -0.82
N ARG A 248 -21.36 -12.29 -0.86
CA ARG A 248 -22.41 -11.27 -0.88
C ARG A 248 -23.30 -11.37 -2.13
N LEU A 249 -22.72 -11.62 -3.30
CA LEU A 249 -23.47 -11.82 -4.54
C LEU A 249 -24.30 -13.12 -4.52
N GLU A 250 -23.77 -14.21 -3.97
CA GLU A 250 -24.49 -15.47 -3.82
C GLU A 250 -25.66 -15.33 -2.82
N HIS A 251 -25.43 -14.63 -1.71
CA HIS A 251 -26.46 -14.26 -0.75
C HIS A 251 -27.55 -13.40 -1.41
N PHE A 252 -27.15 -12.43 -2.23
CA PHE A 252 -28.03 -11.57 -3.03
C PHE A 252 -28.90 -12.37 -4.02
N VAL A 253 -28.30 -13.29 -4.80
CA VAL A 253 -29.04 -14.12 -5.76
C VAL A 253 -30.04 -15.03 -5.04
N SER A 254 -29.68 -15.55 -3.86
CA SER A 254 -30.56 -16.40 -3.06
C SER A 254 -31.78 -15.64 -2.53
N HIS A 255 -31.57 -14.44 -1.98
CA HIS A 255 -32.64 -13.60 -1.42
C HIS A 255 -33.54 -13.04 -2.51
N ALA A 256 -32.98 -12.47 -3.59
CA ALA A 256 -33.75 -11.97 -4.72
C ALA A 256 -34.64 -13.07 -5.33
N HIS A 257 -34.15 -14.31 -5.39
CA HIS A 257 -34.95 -15.44 -5.85
C HIS A 257 -36.13 -15.75 -4.91
N HIS A 258 -35.91 -15.75 -3.59
CA HIS A 258 -36.99 -15.96 -2.62
C HIS A 258 -38.04 -14.85 -2.68
N ASP A 259 -37.58 -13.61 -2.76
CA ASP A 259 -38.45 -12.44 -2.67
C ASP A 259 -39.22 -12.20 -3.96
N LEU A 260 -38.70 -12.61 -5.13
CA LEU A 260 -39.48 -12.63 -6.38
C LEU A 260 -40.46 -13.80 -6.43
N LYS A 261 -40.11 -14.94 -5.82
CA LYS A 261 -40.96 -16.14 -5.82
C LYS A 261 -42.25 -15.92 -5.03
N ASN A 262 -42.20 -15.22 -3.92
CA ASN A 262 -43.36 -14.97 -3.06
C ASN A 262 -44.51 -14.19 -3.74
N PRO A 263 -44.30 -12.98 -4.28
CA PRO A 263 -45.34 -12.25 -5.01
C PRO A 263 -45.77 -13.01 -6.26
N LEU A 264 -44.86 -13.71 -6.95
CA LEU A 264 -45.22 -14.55 -8.09
C LEU A 264 -46.17 -15.69 -7.69
N GLN A 265 -45.96 -16.32 -6.53
CA GLN A 265 -46.86 -17.35 -5.98
C GLN A 265 -48.23 -16.77 -5.62
N VAL A 266 -48.27 -15.57 -5.04
CA VAL A 266 -49.52 -14.85 -4.73
C VAL A 266 -50.28 -14.51 -6.01
N ALA A 267 -49.63 -13.89 -6.99
CA ALA A 267 -50.22 -13.57 -8.29
C ALA A 267 -50.75 -14.83 -8.97
N SER A 268 -49.99 -15.93 -8.95
CA SER A 268 -50.40 -17.20 -9.54
C SER A 268 -51.62 -17.81 -8.85
N GLY A 269 -51.67 -17.78 -7.51
CA GLY A 269 -52.80 -18.30 -6.74
C GLY A 269 -54.10 -17.51 -6.97
N PHE A 270 -54.03 -16.18 -6.97
CA PHE A 270 -55.21 -15.34 -7.27
C PHE A 270 -55.62 -15.40 -8.74
N LEU A 271 -54.70 -15.66 -9.67
CA LEU A 271 -55.03 -15.90 -11.08
C LEU A 271 -55.84 -17.20 -11.26
N GLU A 272 -55.60 -18.23 -10.46
CA GLU A 272 -56.44 -19.44 -10.44
C GLU A 272 -57.85 -19.14 -9.92
N ILE A 273 -57.97 -18.36 -8.84
CA ILE A 273 -59.26 -17.95 -8.27
C ILE A 273 -60.07 -17.10 -9.27
N ALA A 274 -59.42 -16.11 -9.90
CA ALA A 274 -60.04 -15.26 -10.91
C ALA A 274 -60.47 -16.01 -12.19
N ARG A 275 -59.90 -17.20 -12.45
CA ARG A 275 -60.35 -18.08 -13.55
C ARG A 275 -61.53 -18.96 -13.18
N GLU A 276 -61.70 -19.27 -11.89
CA GLU A 276 -62.81 -20.08 -11.39
C GLU A 276 -64.05 -19.26 -11.09
N GLN A 277 -63.88 -17.99 -10.71
CA GLN A 277 -64.94 -17.03 -10.42
C GLN A 277 -64.90 -15.90 -11.44
N ASP A 278 -65.93 -15.81 -12.28
CA ASP A 278 -66.07 -14.74 -13.30
C ASP A 278 -66.16 -13.36 -12.61
N ASP A 279 -65.30 -12.42 -13.00
CA ASP A 279 -65.23 -11.03 -12.51
C ASP A 279 -64.95 -10.85 -10.99
N ASP A 280 -64.04 -11.64 -10.41
CA ASP A 280 -63.53 -11.37 -9.05
C ASP A 280 -62.53 -10.20 -9.06
N GLU A 281 -63.07 -8.98 -8.93
CA GLU A 281 -62.33 -7.71 -8.89
C GLU A 281 -61.28 -7.69 -7.76
N VAL A 282 -61.54 -8.37 -6.64
CA VAL A 282 -60.60 -8.48 -5.51
C VAL A 282 -59.40 -9.35 -5.88
N ALA A 283 -59.63 -10.45 -6.61
CA ALA A 283 -58.54 -11.29 -7.10
C ALA A 283 -57.66 -10.53 -8.12
N LEU A 284 -58.27 -9.72 -8.99
CA LEU A 284 -57.54 -8.87 -9.94
C LEU A 284 -56.70 -7.79 -9.23
N GLU A 285 -57.22 -7.12 -8.20
CA GLU A 285 -56.46 -6.18 -7.37
C GLU A 285 -55.26 -6.85 -6.69
N LYS A 286 -55.42 -8.07 -6.16
CA LYS A 286 -54.32 -8.82 -5.53
C LYS A 286 -53.23 -9.23 -6.53
N ILE A 287 -53.61 -9.58 -7.76
CA ILE A 287 -52.64 -9.85 -8.83
C ILE A 287 -51.88 -8.57 -9.19
N GLN A 288 -52.59 -7.45 -9.37
CA GLN A 288 -51.96 -6.17 -9.71
C GLN A 288 -50.99 -5.71 -8.61
N GLY A 289 -51.37 -5.84 -7.34
CA GLY A 289 -50.48 -5.51 -6.22
C GLY A 289 -49.22 -6.38 -6.18
N ALA A 290 -49.35 -7.69 -6.46
CA ALA A 290 -48.20 -8.59 -6.53
C ALA A 290 -47.28 -8.28 -7.74
N LEU A 291 -47.85 -7.86 -8.88
CA LEU A 291 -47.08 -7.43 -10.06
C LEU A 291 -46.35 -6.11 -9.81
N ASN A 292 -47.01 -5.11 -9.24
CA ASN A 292 -46.41 -3.83 -8.88
C ASN A 292 -45.24 -4.03 -7.90
N ARG A 293 -45.40 -4.92 -6.92
CA ARG A 293 -44.31 -5.26 -5.99
C ARG A 293 -43.11 -5.90 -6.68
N MET A 294 -43.33 -6.75 -7.67
CA MET A 294 -42.22 -7.30 -8.47
C MET A 294 -41.54 -6.19 -9.29
N GLU A 295 -42.29 -5.22 -9.80
CA GLU A 295 -41.74 -4.07 -10.55
C GLU A 295 -40.87 -3.18 -9.65
N GLU A 296 -41.35 -2.83 -8.45
CA GLU A 296 -40.56 -2.11 -7.42
C GLU A 296 -39.27 -2.87 -7.08
N MET A 297 -39.34 -4.17 -6.86
CA MET A 297 -38.16 -4.99 -6.60
C MET A 297 -37.16 -5.01 -7.78
N PHE A 298 -37.64 -5.00 -9.02
CA PHE A 298 -36.76 -4.93 -10.20
C PHE A 298 -36.06 -3.58 -10.31
N ASP A 299 -36.75 -2.49 -9.95
CA ASP A 299 -36.17 -1.16 -9.92
C ASP A 299 -35.11 -1.04 -8.80
N ASP A 300 -35.37 -1.58 -7.61
CA ASP A 300 -34.39 -1.66 -6.51
C ASP A 300 -33.14 -2.49 -6.89
N LEU A 301 -33.34 -3.65 -7.54
CA LEU A 301 -32.26 -4.50 -8.04
C LEU A 301 -31.40 -3.76 -9.07
N ARG A 302 -32.04 -2.96 -9.93
CA ARG A 302 -31.35 -2.17 -10.94
C ARG A 302 -30.54 -1.04 -10.31
N GLN A 303 -31.06 -0.39 -9.27
CA GLN A 303 -30.33 0.65 -8.53
C GLN A 303 -29.10 0.08 -7.81
N THR A 304 -29.25 -1.07 -7.14
CA THR A 304 -28.14 -1.80 -6.49
C THR A 304 -27.08 -2.25 -7.52
N SER A 305 -27.51 -2.77 -8.67
CA SER A 305 -26.60 -3.20 -9.72
C SER A 305 -25.82 -2.05 -10.37
N GLN A 306 -26.40 -0.84 -10.39
CA GLN A 306 -25.77 0.34 -10.97
C GLN A 306 -24.82 1.05 -9.98
N ALA A 307 -25.13 1.04 -8.67
CA ALA A 307 -24.27 1.62 -7.63
C ALA A 307 -22.83 1.07 -7.69
N GLY A 308 -22.66 -0.23 -7.96
CA GLY A 308 -21.34 -0.86 -8.08
C GLY A 308 -20.64 -0.77 -9.44
N THR A 309 -21.23 -0.12 -10.45
CA THR A 309 -20.71 -0.11 -11.84
C THR A 309 -20.50 1.31 -12.42
N SER A 310 -20.60 2.34 -11.59
CA SER A 310 -20.48 3.74 -12.00
C SER A 310 -19.10 4.04 -12.60
N ILE A 311 -19.09 4.47 -13.86
CA ILE A 311 -17.87 4.77 -14.66
C ILE A 311 -17.20 6.09 -14.21
N ASP A 312 -17.86 6.86 -13.33
CA ASP A 312 -17.40 8.16 -12.80
C ASP A 312 -17.08 8.04 -11.29
N SER A 313 -16.25 7.04 -10.93
CA SER A 313 -15.97 6.63 -9.55
C SER A 313 -14.97 7.54 -8.80
N GLN A 314 -14.69 8.76 -9.27
CA GLN A 314 -13.73 9.65 -8.62
C GLN A 314 -14.41 10.55 -7.59
N ALA A 315 -13.96 10.47 -6.33
CA ALA A 315 -14.45 11.29 -5.24
C ALA A 315 -14.22 12.80 -5.50
N GLY A 316 -15.32 13.54 -5.53
CA GLY A 316 -15.36 15.00 -5.70
C GLY A 316 -16.00 15.69 -4.51
N MET A 317 -16.06 17.02 -4.53
CA MET A 317 -16.86 17.76 -3.55
C MET A 317 -18.31 17.85 -4.04
N VAL A 318 -19.23 17.23 -3.33
CA VAL A 318 -20.67 17.22 -3.62
C VAL A 318 -21.36 18.25 -2.70
N PRO A 319 -22.03 19.28 -3.24
CA PRO A 319 -22.72 20.28 -2.43
C PRO A 319 -23.98 19.69 -1.79
N LEU A 320 -24.10 19.82 -0.46
CA LEU A 320 -25.14 19.12 0.30
C LEU A 320 -26.54 19.69 0.06
N THR A 321 -26.73 20.99 0.27
CA THR A 321 -28.07 21.63 0.17
C THR A 321 -28.70 21.43 -1.21
N PRO A 322 -28.02 21.73 -2.35
CA PRO A 322 -28.61 21.51 -3.67
C PRO A 322 -28.96 20.04 -3.94
N THR A 323 -28.09 19.10 -3.54
CA THR A 323 -28.32 17.66 -3.76
C THR A 323 -29.51 17.16 -2.96
N VAL A 324 -29.64 17.55 -1.69
CA VAL A 324 -30.78 17.16 -0.84
C VAL A 324 -32.08 17.75 -1.38
N ASP A 325 -32.08 19.04 -1.78
CA ASP A 325 -33.25 19.70 -2.36
C ASP A 325 -33.70 19.04 -3.67
N ASP A 326 -32.75 18.68 -4.55
CA ASP A 326 -33.02 18.02 -5.83
C ASP A 326 -33.60 16.61 -5.64
N VAL A 327 -33.12 15.87 -4.62
CA VAL A 327 -33.68 14.56 -4.27
C VAL A 327 -35.08 14.72 -3.68
N TRP A 328 -35.27 15.66 -2.77
CA TRP A 328 -36.57 15.93 -2.14
C TRP A 328 -37.66 16.30 -3.16
N ALA A 329 -37.30 17.11 -4.17
CA ALA A 329 -38.22 17.50 -5.24
C ALA A 329 -38.63 16.33 -6.16
N ALA A 330 -37.88 15.24 -6.17
CA ALA A 330 -38.15 14.07 -7.00
C ALA A 330 -39.05 13.02 -6.33
N ILE A 331 -39.21 13.08 -5.01
CA ILE A 331 -40.00 12.14 -4.21
C ILE A 331 -41.42 12.71 -4.01
N ASP A 332 -42.44 11.85 -3.94
CA ASP A 332 -43.80 12.26 -3.54
C ASP A 332 -43.84 12.51 -2.02
N THR A 333 -43.77 13.78 -1.63
CA THR A 333 -43.49 14.18 -0.24
C THR A 333 -44.66 14.87 0.45
N GLU A 334 -45.84 15.05 -0.15
CA GLU A 334 -46.95 15.75 0.53
C GLU A 334 -47.66 14.85 1.56
N PRO A 335 -47.85 15.27 2.84
CA PRO A 335 -47.65 16.61 3.43
C PRO A 335 -46.36 16.80 4.27
N ALA A 336 -45.32 16.00 4.05
CA ALA A 336 -44.03 16.11 4.73
C ALA A 336 -43.29 17.43 4.45
N THR A 337 -42.38 17.81 5.35
CA THR A 337 -41.55 19.01 5.24
C THR A 337 -40.06 18.68 5.40
N LEU A 338 -39.20 19.47 4.76
CA LEU A 338 -37.75 19.32 4.81
C LEU A 338 -37.10 20.55 5.45
N ASP A 339 -36.18 20.31 6.38
CA ASP A 339 -35.34 21.31 7.04
C ASP A 339 -33.85 20.97 6.82
N VAL A 340 -33.18 21.68 5.91
CA VAL A 340 -31.76 21.50 5.65
C VAL A 340 -30.97 22.50 6.48
N ALA A 341 -30.38 22.03 7.58
CA ALA A 341 -29.64 22.82 8.55
C ALA A 341 -28.15 22.95 8.22
N PHE A 342 -27.80 23.04 6.94
CA PHE A 342 -26.42 23.31 6.49
C PHE A 342 -26.23 24.79 6.12
N PRO A 343 -25.03 25.35 6.37
CA PRO A 343 -24.65 26.64 5.80
C PRO A 343 -24.59 26.59 4.27
N ASP A 344 -24.73 27.76 3.64
CA ASP A 344 -24.56 27.89 2.20
C ASP A 344 -23.14 27.49 1.77
N GLY A 345 -23.05 26.54 0.82
CA GLY A 345 -21.78 26.04 0.30
C GLY A 345 -21.21 24.83 1.02
N ALA A 346 -21.93 24.26 2.00
CA ALA A 346 -21.53 23.01 2.63
C ALA A 346 -21.39 21.88 1.60
N ALA A 347 -20.30 21.13 1.67
CA ALA A 347 -20.02 20.04 0.74
C ALA A 347 -19.29 18.88 1.41
N ILE A 348 -19.51 17.67 0.88
CA ILE A 348 -18.83 16.45 1.32
C ILE A 348 -17.93 15.91 0.21
N ARG A 349 -16.83 15.25 0.58
CA ARG A 349 -15.97 14.54 -0.36
C ARG A 349 -16.47 13.11 -0.55
N ALA A 350 -17.13 12.85 -1.68
CA ALA A 350 -17.68 11.55 -2.06
C ALA A 350 -17.92 11.47 -3.57
N ALA A 351 -18.22 10.29 -4.11
CA ALA A 351 -18.71 10.17 -5.48
C ALA A 351 -20.18 10.60 -5.57
N ASP A 352 -20.55 11.37 -6.58
CA ASP A 352 -21.94 11.79 -6.80
C ASP A 352 -22.90 10.58 -6.96
N SER A 353 -22.37 9.48 -7.52
CA SER A 353 -23.06 8.19 -7.64
C SER A 353 -23.47 7.57 -6.31
N ASP A 354 -22.85 7.98 -5.21
CA ASP A 354 -23.07 7.40 -3.88
C ASP A 354 -23.96 8.33 -3.04
N VAL A 355 -23.72 9.64 -3.13
CA VAL A 355 -24.44 10.64 -2.32
C VAL A 355 -25.93 10.68 -2.66
N ARG A 356 -26.27 10.66 -3.96
CA ARG A 356 -27.67 10.80 -4.38
C ARG A 356 -28.54 9.60 -3.95
N PRO A 357 -28.16 8.33 -4.20
CA PRO A 357 -28.95 7.18 -3.74
C PRO A 357 -29.04 7.09 -2.22
N LEU A 358 -28.01 7.51 -1.48
CA LEU A 358 -28.04 7.54 -0.01
C LEU A 358 -29.18 8.44 0.49
N PHE A 359 -29.25 9.69 0.01
CA PHE A 359 -30.31 10.61 0.42
C PHE A 359 -31.68 10.16 -0.08
N GLU A 360 -31.77 9.63 -1.31
CA GLU A 360 -33.04 9.15 -1.87
C GLU A 360 -33.67 8.06 -0.99
N ASN A 361 -32.87 7.08 -0.57
CA ASN A 361 -33.34 6.00 0.31
C ASN A 361 -33.74 6.50 1.69
N LEU A 362 -32.94 7.38 2.32
CA LEU A 362 -33.24 7.89 3.66
C LEU A 362 -34.48 8.80 3.67
N LEU A 363 -34.60 9.71 2.70
CA LEU A 363 -35.72 10.65 2.62
C LEU A 363 -37.02 9.92 2.27
N LYS A 364 -37.00 8.94 1.36
CA LYS A 364 -38.15 8.09 1.06
C LYS A 364 -38.60 7.32 2.28
N ASN A 365 -37.67 6.66 2.99
CA ASN A 365 -37.98 5.92 4.22
C ASN A 365 -38.61 6.82 5.29
N ALA A 366 -38.10 8.04 5.47
CA ALA A 366 -38.64 8.99 6.43
C ALA A 366 -40.09 9.38 6.11
N VAL A 367 -40.43 9.59 4.83
CA VAL A 367 -41.80 9.96 4.39
C VAL A 367 -42.77 8.78 4.51
N GLU A 368 -42.36 7.58 4.07
CA GLU A 368 -43.19 6.38 4.09
C GLU A 368 -43.49 5.89 5.51
N HIS A 369 -42.50 5.93 6.40
CA HIS A 369 -42.64 5.45 7.78
C HIS A 369 -43.00 6.54 8.79
N GLY A 370 -42.68 7.81 8.51
CA GLY A 370 -43.01 8.93 9.39
C GLY A 370 -44.50 9.25 9.46
N SER A 371 -45.26 8.89 8.43
CA SER A 371 -46.69 9.18 8.31
C SER A 371 -47.62 8.08 8.86
N THR A 372 -47.07 6.91 9.21
CA THR A 372 -47.85 5.80 9.79
C THR A 372 -47.88 5.93 11.31
N SER A 373 -48.86 6.68 11.82
CA SER A 373 -49.17 6.73 13.26
C SER A 373 -49.30 5.31 13.82
N SER A 374 -48.57 4.99 14.88
CA SER A 374 -48.61 3.71 15.61
C SER A 374 -50.06 3.26 15.84
N ARG A 375 -50.57 2.33 15.02
CA ARG A 375 -51.85 1.67 15.22
C ARG A 375 -51.65 0.16 15.13
N SER A 376 -51.38 -0.45 16.28
CA SER A 376 -51.79 -1.83 16.52
C SER A 376 -53.32 -1.88 16.67
N GLN A 377 -54.06 -1.91 15.56
CA GLN A 377 -55.36 -2.59 15.49
C GLN A 377 -55.88 -2.68 14.05
N THR A 378 -56.22 -3.90 13.66
CA THR A 378 -57.01 -4.26 12.49
C THR A 378 -58.48 -3.86 12.73
N ASP A 379 -58.95 -2.83 12.05
CA ASP A 379 -60.26 -2.76 11.36
C ASP A 379 -60.62 -1.30 11.02
N ASP A 380 -61.31 -1.16 9.89
CA ASP A 380 -62.02 0.02 9.38
C ASP A 380 -61.23 1.14 8.69
N ALA A 381 -61.22 0.99 7.35
CA ALA A 381 -61.44 1.99 6.31
C ALA A 381 -61.54 3.48 6.71
N VAL A 382 -60.63 4.25 6.11
CA VAL A 382 -60.70 5.67 5.70
C VAL A 382 -60.98 6.70 6.81
N GLU A 383 -59.93 7.42 7.24
CA GLU A 383 -60.00 8.87 7.41
C GLU A 383 -58.61 9.53 7.43
N HIS A 384 -58.56 10.70 6.79
CA HIS A 384 -57.43 11.57 6.50
C HIS A 384 -56.74 12.19 7.73
N GLY A 385 -55.46 12.57 7.58
CA GLY A 385 -54.86 13.70 8.31
C GLY A 385 -53.85 13.37 9.41
N GLY A 386 -52.79 12.61 9.09
CA GLY A 386 -51.59 12.63 9.93
C GLY A 386 -50.89 13.99 9.80
N GLU A 387 -50.35 14.52 10.90
CA GLU A 387 -49.38 15.63 10.84
C GLU A 387 -48.22 15.15 9.94
N GLY A 388 -47.86 15.92 8.91
CA GLY A 388 -46.79 15.55 8.00
C GLY A 388 -45.47 15.45 8.76
N VAL A 389 -44.64 14.46 8.40
CA VAL A 389 -43.32 14.28 9.02
C VAL A 389 -42.39 15.45 8.64
N THR A 390 -41.59 15.91 9.59
CA THR A 390 -40.49 16.85 9.34
C THR A 390 -39.20 16.07 9.28
N VAL A 391 -38.53 16.12 8.13
CA VAL A 391 -37.20 15.54 7.94
C VAL A 391 -36.17 16.64 8.05
N ARG A 392 -35.18 16.46 8.93
CA ARG A 392 -34.06 17.37 9.14
C ARG A 392 -32.76 16.72 8.68
N VAL A 393 -31.99 17.44 7.87
CA VAL A 393 -30.63 17.06 7.50
C VAL A 393 -29.67 18.11 8.04
N GLY A 394 -28.63 17.73 8.77
CA GLY A 394 -27.72 18.70 9.38
C GLY A 394 -26.33 18.17 9.71
N PRO A 395 -25.40 19.07 10.10
CA PRO A 395 -24.01 18.72 10.36
C PRO A 395 -23.81 18.03 11.72
N LEU A 396 -22.79 17.20 11.78
CA LEU A 396 -22.13 16.69 12.99
C LEU A 396 -20.70 17.24 13.05
N ALA A 397 -20.02 17.04 14.18
CA ALA A 397 -18.61 17.42 14.34
C ALA A 397 -17.68 16.71 13.32
N ASP A 398 -18.04 15.49 12.91
CA ASP A 398 -17.26 14.64 12.01
C ASP A 398 -18.13 14.02 10.91
N GLY A 399 -19.21 14.71 10.50
CA GLY A 399 -20.03 14.30 9.38
C GLY A 399 -21.42 14.92 9.36
N PHE A 400 -22.47 14.13 9.14
CA PHE A 400 -23.84 14.63 9.03
C PHE A 400 -24.89 13.65 9.56
N TYR A 401 -26.11 14.12 9.73
CA TYR A 401 -27.25 13.28 10.10
C TYR A 401 -28.46 13.54 9.21
N VAL A 402 -29.32 12.53 9.09
CA VAL A 402 -30.70 12.62 8.60
C VAL A 402 -31.62 12.15 9.73
N ALA A 403 -32.56 12.99 10.14
CA ALA A 403 -33.47 12.71 11.23
C ALA A 403 -34.92 13.03 10.86
N ASP A 404 -35.87 12.27 11.39
CA ASP A 404 -37.29 12.54 11.27
C ASP A 404 -37.95 12.74 12.65
N ASP A 405 -39.19 13.21 12.67
CA ASP A 405 -40.06 13.30 13.84
C ASP A 405 -41.18 12.24 13.83
N GLY A 406 -40.98 11.14 13.09
CA GLY A 406 -41.87 9.99 13.00
C GLY A 406 -41.83 9.09 14.25
N PRO A 407 -42.29 7.82 14.14
CA PRO A 407 -42.36 6.91 15.27
C PRO A 407 -40.99 6.39 15.76
N GLY A 408 -39.93 6.58 14.96
CA GLY A 408 -38.58 6.12 15.28
C GLY A 408 -38.37 4.60 15.14
N ILE A 409 -37.18 4.16 15.51
CA ILE A 409 -36.75 2.74 15.46
C ILE A 409 -36.50 2.23 16.89
N PRO A 410 -37.17 1.15 17.33
CA PRO A 410 -36.93 0.52 18.63
C PRO A 410 -35.46 0.16 18.84
N ALA A 411 -34.95 0.34 20.06
CA ALA A 411 -33.51 0.14 20.35
C ALA A 411 -33.01 -1.27 20.00
N GLU A 412 -33.83 -2.30 20.21
CA GLU A 412 -33.52 -3.68 19.81
C GLU A 412 -33.43 -3.94 18.30
N GLU A 413 -33.97 -3.05 17.47
CA GLU A 413 -34.01 -3.20 16.01
C GLU A 413 -32.92 -2.40 15.29
N ARG A 414 -32.28 -1.44 15.96
CA ARG A 414 -31.32 -0.48 15.37
C ARG A 414 -30.09 -1.12 14.73
N ASP A 415 -29.61 -2.25 15.27
CA ASP A 415 -28.48 -2.97 14.69
C ASP A 415 -28.92 -3.83 13.48
N ALA A 416 -30.17 -4.29 13.47
CA ALA A 416 -30.71 -5.18 12.44
C ALA A 416 -31.26 -4.41 11.22
N VAL A 417 -31.70 -3.16 11.38
CA VAL A 417 -32.31 -2.37 10.29
C VAL A 417 -31.36 -2.05 9.14
N THR A 418 -30.05 -2.10 9.40
CA THR A 418 -29.01 -1.94 8.38
C THR A 418 -28.60 -3.26 7.72
N GLU A 419 -29.08 -4.40 8.22
CA GLU A 419 -28.86 -5.71 7.59
C GLU A 419 -29.73 -5.87 6.34
N GLN A 420 -29.15 -6.44 5.29
CA GLN A 420 -29.83 -6.61 4.01
C GLN A 420 -31.05 -7.54 4.14
N GLY A 421 -32.23 -7.04 3.76
CA GLY A 421 -33.50 -7.78 3.82
C GLY A 421 -34.35 -7.53 5.07
N TYR A 422 -33.90 -6.65 5.99
CA TYR A 422 -34.72 -6.23 7.12
C TYR A 422 -35.84 -5.27 6.65
N THR A 423 -37.10 -5.64 6.92
CA THR A 423 -38.26 -4.77 6.69
C THR A 423 -39.35 -5.06 7.73
N THR A 424 -39.95 -4.01 8.27
CA THR A 424 -41.12 -4.09 9.16
C THR A 424 -42.44 -3.88 8.41
N ALA A 425 -42.39 -3.43 7.15
CA ALA A 425 -43.56 -3.20 6.31
C ALA A 425 -43.95 -4.46 5.52
N GLU A 426 -45.24 -4.80 5.51
CA GLU A 426 -45.76 -5.92 4.71
C GLU A 426 -45.45 -5.77 3.22
N SER A 427 -45.24 -4.55 2.70
CA SER A 427 -44.90 -4.22 1.30
C SER A 427 -43.44 -3.83 1.06
N GLY A 428 -42.64 -3.55 2.08
CA GLY A 428 -41.25 -3.07 1.91
C GLY A 428 -40.31 -4.16 1.37
N SER A 429 -39.35 -3.77 0.53
CA SER A 429 -38.33 -4.66 -0.04
C SER A 429 -37.13 -4.90 0.90
N GLY A 430 -36.94 -4.05 1.93
CA GLY A 430 -35.80 -4.14 2.85
C GLY A 430 -34.43 -3.91 2.19
N SER A 431 -34.42 -3.34 0.98
CA SER A 431 -33.23 -3.09 0.16
C SER A 431 -32.62 -1.70 0.41
N GLY A 432 -33.45 -0.70 0.74
CA GLY A 432 -33.01 0.70 0.78
C GLY A 432 -31.95 1.01 1.84
N LEU A 433 -32.11 0.50 3.06
CA LEU A 433 -31.09 0.67 4.11
C LEU A 433 -29.84 -0.17 3.86
N ALA A 434 -29.93 -1.25 3.08
CA ALA A 434 -28.76 -2.02 2.66
C ALA A 434 -27.88 -1.20 1.70
N ILE A 435 -28.49 -0.45 0.76
CA ILE A 435 -27.78 0.49 -0.11
C ILE A 435 -27.08 1.57 0.72
N VAL A 436 -27.77 2.13 1.72
CA VAL A 436 -27.19 3.12 2.63
C VAL A 436 -25.98 2.55 3.39
N SER A 437 -26.09 1.31 3.88
CA SER A 437 -24.99 0.63 4.57
C SER A 437 -23.81 0.31 3.64
N GLU A 438 -24.08 -0.07 2.39
CA GLU A 438 -23.04 -0.31 1.36
C GLU A 438 -22.27 0.97 1.06
N ILE A 439 -22.98 2.08 0.81
CA ILE A 439 -22.38 3.39 0.54
C ILE A 439 -21.53 3.86 1.72
N ALA A 440 -22.03 3.74 2.96
CA ALA A 440 -21.26 4.10 4.15
C ALA A 440 -19.98 3.27 4.27
N THR A 441 -20.07 1.96 4.00
CA THR A 441 -18.91 1.05 4.06
C THR A 441 -17.87 1.39 2.98
N ASP A 442 -18.32 1.60 1.74
CA ASP A 442 -17.45 1.90 0.59
C ASP A 442 -16.73 3.25 0.74
N ASN A 443 -17.33 4.19 1.48
CA ASN A 443 -16.74 5.49 1.80
C ASN A 443 -16.02 5.53 3.16
N GLU A 444 -15.90 4.40 3.87
CA GLU A 444 -15.29 4.28 5.20
C GLU A 444 -15.92 5.20 6.27
N TRP A 445 -17.24 5.39 6.17
CA TRP A 445 -18.05 6.14 7.13
C TRP A 445 -18.65 5.21 8.18
N ASP A 446 -18.78 5.69 9.41
CA ASP A 446 -19.56 4.97 10.41
C ASP A 446 -21.03 5.38 10.31
N LEU A 447 -21.91 4.39 10.16
CA LEU A 447 -23.35 4.57 10.25
C LEU A 447 -23.82 4.23 11.67
N VAL A 448 -24.45 5.19 12.34
CA VAL A 448 -25.07 5.00 13.66
C VAL A 448 -26.55 5.33 13.57
N VAL A 449 -27.39 4.38 13.96
CA VAL A 449 -28.85 4.58 14.06
C VAL A 449 -29.21 4.88 15.51
N THR A 450 -29.88 6.02 15.73
CA THR A 450 -30.28 6.49 17.06
C THR A 450 -31.66 7.13 17.03
N GLU A 451 -32.12 7.62 18.17
CA GLU A 451 -33.35 8.40 18.29
C GLU A 451 -33.08 9.86 17.96
N SER A 452 -33.98 10.47 17.19
CA SER A 452 -33.98 11.91 16.95
C SER A 452 -34.33 12.68 18.22
N GLU A 453 -33.92 13.95 18.30
CA GLU A 453 -34.31 14.84 19.39
C GLU A 453 -35.84 15.09 19.43
N SER A 454 -36.52 14.89 18.30
CA SER A 454 -37.98 14.94 18.15
C SER A 454 -38.69 13.60 18.43
N GLY A 455 -37.95 12.53 18.74
CA GLY A 455 -38.50 11.19 19.02
C GLY A 455 -38.61 10.25 17.81
N GLY A 456 -38.27 10.72 16.60
CA GLY A 456 -38.24 9.90 15.39
C GLY A 456 -36.91 9.14 15.18
N ALA A 457 -36.67 8.67 13.96
CA ALA A 457 -35.42 7.97 13.64
C ALA A 457 -34.32 8.98 13.31
N ARG A 458 -33.07 8.64 13.63
CA ARG A 458 -31.89 9.44 13.27
C ARG A 458 -30.77 8.54 12.78
N PHE A 459 -30.32 8.80 11.56
CA PHE A 459 -29.17 8.17 10.94
C PHE A 459 -28.01 9.16 10.97
N GLU A 460 -26.94 8.81 11.67
CA GLU A 460 -25.71 9.60 11.77
C GLU A 460 -24.62 8.95 10.92
N PHE A 461 -24.05 9.73 10.00
CA PHE A 461 -22.87 9.36 9.22
C PHE A 461 -21.68 10.11 9.80
N ARG A 462 -20.74 9.36 10.36
CA ARG A 462 -19.52 9.86 11.00
C ARG A 462 -18.30 9.51 10.18
N ASN A 463 -17.19 10.17 10.49
CA ASN A 463 -15.99 10.11 9.67
C ASN A 463 -16.26 10.58 8.22
N VAL A 464 -17.06 11.61 8.00
CA VAL A 464 -17.30 12.16 6.66
C VAL A 464 -16.41 13.39 6.48
N MET A 465 -15.62 13.41 5.41
CA MET A 465 -14.87 14.60 5.00
C MET A 465 -15.85 15.68 4.55
N LEU A 466 -16.13 16.63 5.45
CA LEU A 466 -17.17 17.63 5.29
C LEU A 466 -16.57 19.01 5.47
N VAL A 467 -16.90 19.91 4.54
CA VAL A 467 -16.61 21.34 4.65
C VAL A 467 -17.94 22.04 4.87
N ALA A 468 -18.20 22.48 6.10
CA ALA A 468 -19.48 23.09 6.47
C ALA A 468 -19.57 24.54 5.99
N GLU A 469 -18.49 25.30 6.17
CA GLU A 469 -18.38 26.68 5.72
C GLU A 469 -17.07 26.85 4.98
N HIS A 470 -17.13 27.47 3.79
CA HIS A 470 -15.91 27.92 3.14
C HIS A 470 -15.22 28.93 4.06
N PRO A 471 -13.92 28.74 4.40
CA PRO A 471 -13.21 29.70 5.21
C PRO A 471 -13.27 31.05 4.50
N GLY A 472 -13.88 32.03 5.17
CA GLY A 472 -13.99 33.40 4.66
C GLY A 472 -12.61 33.99 4.38
N PRO A 473 -12.52 35.13 3.68
CA PRO A 473 -11.24 35.78 3.44
C PRO A 473 -10.60 36.16 4.78
N THR A 474 -9.50 35.51 5.14
CA THR A 474 -8.70 35.85 6.32
C THR A 474 -7.58 36.81 5.93
N ILE A 475 -7.23 37.73 6.83
CA ILE A 475 -6.10 38.64 6.65
C ILE A 475 -4.89 38.04 7.35
N ALA A 476 -3.83 37.78 6.58
CA ALA A 476 -2.54 37.35 7.11
C ALA A 476 -1.92 38.43 7.99
N GLY A 477 -1.59 38.04 9.22
CA GLY A 477 -0.99 38.88 10.26
C GLY A 477 0.52 38.63 10.40
N ALA A 478 0.97 38.46 11.65
CA ALA A 478 2.39 38.21 11.95
C ALA A 478 2.83 36.82 11.47
N SER A 479 4.03 36.74 10.90
CA SER A 479 4.70 35.47 10.58
C SER A 479 5.44 34.91 11.80
N HIS A 480 5.52 33.59 11.89
CA HIS A 480 6.23 32.84 12.93
C HIS A 480 7.21 31.86 12.28
N GLU A 481 8.41 31.73 12.84
CA GLU A 481 9.40 30.74 12.41
C GLU A 481 9.21 29.44 13.20
N LEU A 482 9.46 28.29 12.58
CA LEU A 482 9.50 27.01 13.30
C LEU A 482 10.81 26.91 14.08
N ASP A 483 10.74 27.05 15.40
CA ASP A 483 11.90 27.26 16.28
C ASP A 483 12.04 26.20 17.39
N GLU A 484 11.11 25.24 17.45
CA GLU A 484 11.11 24.15 18.43
C GLU A 484 10.98 22.79 17.76
N ALA A 485 11.51 21.75 18.41
CA ALA A 485 11.41 20.37 17.98
C ALA A 485 11.18 19.44 19.17
N VAL A 486 10.41 18.37 18.97
CA VAL A 486 10.14 17.35 19.98
C VAL A 486 9.76 16.02 19.35
N ASP A 487 10.14 14.93 20.02
CA ASP A 487 9.63 13.60 19.74
C ASP A 487 8.33 13.37 20.50
N VAL A 488 7.30 12.92 19.80
CA VAL A 488 6.00 12.60 20.39
C VAL A 488 5.77 11.11 20.27
N GLY A 489 5.30 10.49 21.35
CA GLY A 489 5.17 9.04 21.42
C GLY A 489 6.52 8.32 21.36
N ALA A 490 6.52 7.11 20.79
CA ALA A 490 7.72 6.31 20.64
C ALA A 490 8.51 6.70 19.37
N VAL A 491 9.69 7.29 19.58
CA VAL A 491 10.69 7.68 18.56
C VAL A 491 12.07 7.39 19.16
N THR A 492 13.00 6.83 18.38
CA THR A 492 14.35 6.48 18.85
C THR A 492 15.47 7.26 18.17
N THR A 493 15.24 7.81 16.97
CA THR A 493 16.25 8.57 16.21
C THR A 493 16.70 9.87 16.87
N GLY A 494 15.89 10.43 17.79
CA GLY A 494 16.09 11.74 18.40
C GLY A 494 15.86 12.91 17.43
N ASP A 495 16.15 14.14 17.87
CA ASP A 495 15.95 15.36 17.07
C ASP A 495 16.89 15.42 15.84
N ARG A 496 16.30 15.24 14.66
CA ARG A 496 16.96 15.27 13.35
C ARG A 496 16.24 16.17 12.34
N GLY A 497 15.78 17.34 12.79
CA GLY A 497 15.31 18.41 11.91
C GLY A 497 16.44 19.37 11.51
N THR A 498 16.63 19.61 10.21
CA THR A 498 17.57 20.64 9.71
C THR A 498 16.89 21.58 8.74
N TYR A 499 17.19 22.89 8.85
CA TYR A 499 16.66 23.93 7.98
C TYR A 499 17.75 24.58 7.14
N ASP A 500 17.54 24.61 5.83
CA ASP A 500 18.35 25.27 4.83
C ASP A 500 17.69 26.60 4.42
N ALA A 501 18.20 27.71 4.95
CA ALA A 501 17.67 29.04 4.72
C ALA A 501 17.88 29.57 3.29
N GLU A 502 18.83 29.02 2.51
CA GLU A 502 19.04 29.43 1.12
C GLU A 502 18.01 28.76 0.19
N ALA A 503 17.62 27.52 0.51
CA ALA A 503 16.65 26.75 -0.24
C ALA A 503 15.21 26.86 0.30
N ASP A 504 15.00 27.52 1.45
CA ASP A 504 13.74 27.55 2.20
C ASP A 504 13.16 26.13 2.41
N ARG A 505 14.00 25.25 2.97
CA ARG A 505 13.77 23.81 2.99
C ARG A 505 14.09 23.19 4.34
N TRP A 506 13.16 22.40 4.84
CA TRP A 506 13.33 21.48 5.95
C TRP A 506 13.67 20.07 5.45
N THR A 507 14.60 19.42 6.14
CA THR A 507 14.85 17.98 6.05
C THR A 507 14.71 17.41 7.45
N ILE A 508 13.74 16.52 7.62
CA ILE A 508 13.35 15.97 8.91
C ILE A 508 13.37 14.44 8.82
N GLU A 509 14.03 13.79 9.76
CA GLU A 509 14.13 12.33 9.84
C GLU A 509 13.42 11.81 11.10
N SER A 510 12.68 10.71 10.98
CA SER A 510 11.93 10.13 12.11
C SER A 510 11.64 8.64 11.92
N ASP A 511 11.82 7.86 12.98
CA ASP A 511 11.44 6.44 13.10
C ASP A 511 10.14 6.23 13.90
N GLY A 512 9.31 7.28 13.99
CA GLY A 512 8.08 7.23 14.78
C GLY A 512 7.13 6.08 14.39
N THR A 513 6.48 5.48 15.39
CA THR A 513 5.69 4.24 15.25
C THR A 513 4.44 4.34 14.39
N ASN A 514 3.64 5.41 14.52
CA ASN A 514 2.52 5.76 13.63
C ASN A 514 1.81 7.04 14.10
N ILE A 515 0.92 7.60 13.28
CA ILE A 515 -0.06 8.63 13.65
C ILE A 515 -1.46 8.10 13.32
N TRP A 516 -1.89 7.05 14.02
CA TRP A 516 -3.13 6.35 13.72
C TRP A 516 -3.69 5.64 14.95
N GLN A 517 -5.02 5.69 15.13
CA GLN A 517 -5.69 5.17 16.32
C GLN A 517 -5.03 5.65 17.63
N HIS A 518 -4.47 4.72 18.41
CA HIS A 518 -3.84 5.01 19.69
C HIS A 518 -2.35 5.34 19.55
N ASP A 519 -1.74 5.05 18.39
CA ASP A 519 -0.35 5.37 18.12
C ASP A 519 -0.18 6.83 17.70
N ASN A 520 0.85 7.46 18.28
CA ASN A 520 1.17 8.86 18.03
C ASN A 520 2.71 9.09 18.09
N GLY A 521 3.46 8.18 17.46
CA GLY A 521 4.92 8.22 17.34
C GLY A 521 5.38 9.04 16.13
N PHE A 522 6.00 10.20 16.34
CA PHE A 522 6.59 11.04 15.29
C PHE A 522 7.54 12.11 15.82
N HIS A 523 8.43 12.59 14.96
CA HIS A 523 9.21 13.79 15.20
C HIS A 523 8.44 15.03 14.73
N TYR A 524 8.43 16.09 15.55
CA TYR A 524 7.62 17.28 15.32
C TYR A 524 8.44 18.56 15.43
N VAL A 525 8.55 19.30 14.34
CA VAL A 525 9.20 20.63 14.28
C VAL A 525 8.12 21.71 14.20
N PHE A 526 8.04 22.60 15.18
CA PHE A 526 6.88 23.46 15.38
C PHE A 526 7.21 24.84 15.96
N THR A 527 6.19 25.68 16.04
CA THR A 527 6.19 26.90 16.85
C THR A 527 4.87 27.02 17.61
N ARG A 528 4.82 27.89 18.63
CA ARG A 528 3.63 28.11 19.45
C ARG A 528 2.91 29.39 19.09
N VAL A 529 1.66 29.28 18.66
CA VAL A 529 0.84 30.43 18.25
C VAL A 529 -0.40 30.53 19.13
N SER A 530 -0.76 31.75 19.51
CA SER A 530 -2.03 32.04 20.21
C SER A 530 -3.05 32.64 19.25
N GLY A 531 -4.29 32.16 19.33
CA GLY A 531 -5.37 32.59 18.44
C GLY A 531 -5.38 31.89 17.07
N ASP A 532 -6.03 32.52 16.10
CA ASP A 532 -6.21 31.98 14.76
C ASP A 532 -4.89 31.98 13.98
N VAL A 533 -4.66 30.91 13.22
CA VAL A 533 -3.36 30.64 12.61
C VAL A 533 -3.51 29.81 11.34
N ARG A 534 -2.61 30.06 10.38
CA ARG A 534 -2.42 29.27 9.18
C ARG A 534 -1.01 28.73 9.14
N ILE A 535 -0.88 27.46 8.77
CA ILE A 535 0.36 26.88 8.25
C ILE A 535 0.12 26.39 6.83
N GLU A 536 1.02 26.70 5.90
CA GLU A 536 1.00 26.18 4.54
C GLU A 536 2.42 25.99 4.00
N GLY A 537 2.56 25.10 3.03
CA GLY A 537 3.82 24.85 2.34
C GLY A 537 3.73 23.62 1.45
N ARG A 538 4.89 23.13 1.01
CA ARG A 538 5.00 22.01 0.07
C ARG A 538 5.69 20.82 0.71
N VAL A 539 5.06 19.64 0.70
CA VAL A 539 5.74 18.38 1.01
C VAL A 539 6.31 17.85 -0.31
N ARG A 540 7.62 18.00 -0.50
CA ARG A 540 8.30 17.65 -1.76
C ARG A 540 8.54 16.17 -1.87
N ASP A 541 9.03 15.56 -0.79
CA ASP A 541 9.41 14.16 -0.78
C ASP A 541 9.21 13.56 0.61
N VAL A 542 8.85 12.28 0.62
CA VAL A 542 8.75 11.44 1.82
C VAL A 542 9.39 10.11 1.44
N GLU A 543 10.51 9.79 2.06
CA GLU A 543 11.25 8.57 1.77
C GLU A 543 10.39 7.34 2.08
N ARG A 544 10.23 6.48 1.07
CA ARG A 544 9.46 5.24 1.19
C ARG A 544 10.26 4.16 1.92
N VAL A 545 10.20 4.22 3.25
CA VAL A 545 10.60 3.12 4.15
C VAL A 545 9.48 2.09 4.20
N ILE A 546 8.26 2.54 4.51
CA ILE A 546 7.00 1.79 4.38
C ILE A 546 6.05 2.64 3.53
N ASP A 547 5.09 2.01 2.85
CA ASP A 547 4.11 2.69 1.98
C ASP A 547 3.34 3.81 2.68
N TYR A 548 3.17 3.68 4.00
CA TYR A 548 2.48 4.63 4.88
C TYR A 548 3.42 5.56 5.66
N SER A 549 4.74 5.52 5.42
CA SER A 549 5.64 6.56 5.92
C SER A 549 5.10 7.92 5.51
N LYS A 550 4.99 8.86 6.44
CA LYS A 550 4.16 10.05 6.29
C LYS A 550 4.86 11.31 6.76
N ALA A 551 4.55 12.40 6.07
CA ALA A 551 4.94 13.74 6.47
C ALA A 551 3.86 14.76 6.10
N GLY A 552 3.68 15.76 6.94
CA GLY A 552 2.68 16.78 6.69
C GLY A 552 2.66 17.87 7.73
N PHE A 553 1.70 18.77 7.57
CA PHE A 553 1.47 19.82 8.54
C PHE A 553 0.53 19.31 9.63
N MET A 554 0.80 19.71 10.86
CA MET A 554 0.00 19.37 12.01
C MET A 554 -0.22 20.58 12.90
N ILE A 555 -1.45 20.70 13.38
CA ILE A 555 -1.83 21.57 14.50
C ILE A 555 -2.26 20.70 15.68
N ARG A 556 -1.81 21.03 16.89
CA ARG A 556 -2.08 20.22 18.09
C ARG A 556 -2.15 21.05 19.38
N SER A 557 -2.82 20.49 20.38
CA SER A 557 -3.08 21.14 21.68
C SER A 557 -1.87 21.17 22.63
N GLY A 558 -0.97 20.20 22.54
CA GLY A 558 0.20 20.08 23.42
C GLY A 558 1.23 19.10 22.87
N THR A 559 2.28 18.78 23.62
CA THR A 559 3.34 17.84 23.19
C THR A 559 3.08 16.39 23.58
N ASP A 560 2.09 16.11 24.42
CA ASP A 560 1.79 14.76 24.90
C ASP A 560 1.16 13.91 23.77
N GLU A 561 1.43 12.60 23.80
CA GLU A 561 1.02 11.65 22.75
C GLU A 561 -0.50 11.49 22.61
N ASP A 562 -1.27 11.84 23.64
CA ASP A 562 -2.73 11.73 23.68
C ASP A 562 -3.45 13.02 23.26
N CYS A 563 -2.72 14.10 22.99
CA CYS A 563 -3.26 15.41 22.63
C CYS A 563 -4.17 15.37 21.39
N ALA A 564 -5.17 16.26 21.36
CA ALA A 564 -5.96 16.51 20.17
C ALA A 564 -5.12 17.16 19.06
N TYR A 565 -5.37 16.76 17.81
CA TYR A 565 -4.67 17.26 16.63
C TYR A 565 -5.53 17.22 15.36
N GLY A 566 -5.14 18.06 14.40
CA GLY A 566 -5.52 17.94 12.99
C GLY A 566 -4.25 17.93 12.14
N HIS A 567 -4.20 17.05 11.15
CA HIS A 567 -3.06 16.91 10.24
C HIS A 567 -3.53 16.72 8.81
N VAL A 568 -2.73 17.25 7.88
CA VAL A 568 -2.88 17.00 6.44
C VAL A 568 -1.49 16.91 5.81
N GLY A 569 -1.30 15.90 4.97
CA GLY A 569 0.01 15.63 4.40
C GLY A 569 0.01 14.53 3.34
N ALA A 570 1.21 14.00 3.11
CA ALA A 570 1.48 12.95 2.16
C ALA A 570 1.96 11.68 2.88
N THR A 571 1.60 10.55 2.29
CA THR A 571 2.25 9.26 2.53
C THR A 571 3.26 9.01 1.40
N ALA A 572 4.19 8.07 1.62
CA ALA A 572 5.23 7.75 0.66
C ALA A 572 4.70 7.02 -0.59
N ALA A 573 3.57 6.31 -0.50
CA ALA A 573 3.01 5.56 -1.63
C ALA A 573 1.46 5.43 -1.67
N GLN A 574 0.72 6.08 -0.77
CA GLN A 574 -0.75 6.02 -0.70
C GLN A 574 -1.40 7.38 -0.99
N GLY A 575 -0.64 8.37 -1.48
CA GLY A 575 -1.15 9.69 -1.78
C GLY A 575 -1.29 10.60 -0.57
N SER A 576 -2.30 11.47 -0.61
CA SER A 576 -2.52 12.50 0.42
C SER A 576 -3.54 12.04 1.46
N GLU A 577 -3.34 12.42 2.71
CA GLU A 577 -4.21 12.01 3.82
C GLU A 577 -4.54 13.17 4.76
N VAL A 578 -5.70 13.06 5.41
CA VAL A 578 -6.06 13.85 6.59
C VAL A 578 -6.11 12.94 7.81
N LEU A 579 -5.57 13.42 8.94
CA LEU A 579 -5.59 12.69 10.20
C LEU A 579 -6.21 13.55 11.28
N TRP A 580 -7.06 12.95 12.11
CA TRP A 580 -7.81 13.68 13.12
C TRP A 580 -7.81 12.97 14.46
N ARG A 581 -7.62 13.75 15.52
CA ARG A 581 -8.04 13.41 16.87
C ARG A 581 -8.70 14.64 17.48
N GLY A 582 -10.03 14.67 17.52
CA GLY A 582 -10.79 15.86 17.92
C GLY A 582 -10.68 16.23 19.40
N ARG A 583 -10.37 15.27 20.28
CA ARG A 583 -10.23 15.50 21.73
C ARG A 583 -9.10 14.65 22.31
N PRO A 584 -8.47 15.06 23.43
CA PRO A 584 -7.42 14.27 24.06
C PRO A 584 -7.88 12.85 24.43
N GLY A 585 -7.01 11.87 24.21
CA GLY A 585 -7.24 10.44 24.52
C GLY A 585 -8.20 9.70 23.57
N ALA A 586 -8.82 10.36 22.59
CA ALA A 586 -9.62 9.67 21.57
C ALA A 586 -8.72 8.92 20.57
N GLY A 587 -9.26 7.87 19.94
CA GLY A 587 -8.58 7.22 18.81
C GLY A 587 -8.46 8.17 17.61
N GLY A 588 -7.28 8.23 17.03
CA GLY A 588 -7.01 8.96 15.79
C GLY A 588 -7.65 8.27 14.58
N ARG A 589 -8.16 9.05 13.64
CA ARG A 589 -8.73 8.59 12.37
C ARG A 589 -7.88 9.06 11.19
N SER A 590 -7.76 8.23 10.16
CA SER A 590 -7.12 8.57 8.89
C SER A 590 -8.13 8.48 7.76
N GLN A 591 -8.00 9.36 6.76
CA GLN A 591 -8.74 9.29 5.51
C GLN A 591 -7.85 9.70 4.34
N LEU A 592 -7.80 8.86 3.31
CA LEU A 592 -7.08 9.14 2.08
C LEU A 592 -7.91 10.03 1.17
N LEU A 593 -7.25 11.00 0.52
CA LEU A 593 -7.90 11.91 -0.44
C LEU A 593 -7.97 11.30 -1.85
N GLY A 594 -7.32 10.16 -2.08
CA GLY A 594 -7.22 9.47 -3.36
C GLY A 594 -5.92 8.65 -3.39
N ASP A 595 -5.70 7.93 -4.49
CA ASP A 595 -4.49 7.14 -4.67
C ASP A 595 -3.25 8.02 -4.87
N ASP A 596 -2.05 7.42 -4.84
CA ASP A 596 -0.78 8.13 -5.01
C ASP A 596 -0.66 8.88 -6.35
N ALA A 597 -1.33 8.39 -7.40
CA ALA A 597 -1.39 9.08 -8.69
C ALA A 597 -2.05 10.47 -8.61
N ASP A 598 -2.89 10.70 -7.60
CA ASP A 598 -3.62 11.94 -7.38
C ASP A 598 -3.04 12.80 -6.24
N ARG A 599 -1.86 12.44 -5.74
CA ARG A 599 -1.20 13.11 -4.61
C ARG A 599 -1.05 14.62 -4.84
N PHE A 600 -1.44 15.40 -3.84
CA PHE A 600 -1.19 16.83 -3.78
C PHE A 600 0.24 17.11 -3.33
N GLU A 601 0.77 18.28 -3.66
CA GLU A 601 2.12 18.67 -3.22
C GLU A 601 2.08 19.75 -2.15
N TYR A 602 1.01 20.55 -2.13
CA TYR A 602 0.85 21.66 -1.22
C TYR A 602 -0.30 21.39 -0.26
N TYR A 603 -0.06 21.72 0.99
CA TYR A 603 -0.92 21.41 2.10
C TYR A 603 -1.06 22.65 2.98
N ARG A 604 -2.24 22.83 3.55
CA ARG A 604 -2.55 23.96 4.41
C ARG A 604 -3.50 23.56 5.53
N ILE A 605 -3.23 24.08 6.71
CA ILE A 605 -4.14 24.04 7.84
C ILE A 605 -4.47 25.47 8.25
N ASP A 606 -5.77 25.74 8.33
CA ASP A 606 -6.33 26.95 8.93
C ASP A 606 -7.01 26.60 10.25
N ARG A 607 -6.69 27.31 11.33
CA ARG A 607 -7.48 27.31 12.57
C ARG A 607 -8.16 28.66 12.72
N VAL A 608 -9.49 28.65 12.80
CA VAL A 608 -10.32 29.81 13.13
C VAL A 608 -11.26 29.43 14.28
N GLY A 609 -11.05 30.04 15.45
CA GLY A 609 -11.71 29.62 16.69
C GLY A 609 -11.36 28.17 17.05
N ASP A 610 -12.39 27.35 17.17
CA ASP A 610 -12.26 25.90 17.49
C ASP A 610 -12.27 25.03 16.23
N THR A 611 -12.44 25.64 15.05
CA THR A 611 -12.55 24.93 13.77
C THR A 611 -11.20 24.86 13.07
N VAL A 612 -10.82 23.66 12.66
CA VAL A 612 -9.66 23.39 11.83
C VAL A 612 -10.11 23.01 10.43
N THR A 613 -9.55 23.65 9.41
CA THR A 613 -9.79 23.32 8.01
C THR A 613 -8.51 22.85 7.37
N CYS A 614 -8.53 21.63 6.85
CA CYS A 614 -7.46 21.07 6.02
C CYS A 614 -7.73 21.40 4.56
N SER A 615 -6.73 21.96 3.88
CA SER A 615 -6.79 22.31 2.45
C SER A 615 -5.60 21.76 1.70
N VAL A 616 -5.80 21.49 0.41
CA VAL A 616 -4.76 20.95 -0.49
C VAL A 616 -4.66 21.77 -1.78
N SER A 617 -3.49 21.76 -2.42
CA SER A 617 -3.28 22.33 -3.74
C SER A 617 -2.23 21.57 -4.53
N ARG A 618 -2.41 21.49 -5.85
CA ARG A 618 -1.39 20.92 -6.76
C ARG A 618 -0.28 21.93 -7.11
N ARG A 619 -0.52 23.23 -6.89
CA ARG A 619 0.36 24.31 -7.39
C ARG A 619 0.58 25.46 -6.39
N GLY A 620 0.08 25.34 -5.16
CA GLY A 620 0.21 26.36 -4.11
C GLY A 620 -0.58 27.65 -4.36
N LYS A 621 -1.60 27.64 -5.23
CA LYS A 621 -2.42 28.84 -5.56
C LYS A 621 -3.91 28.56 -5.52
N ASP A 622 -4.32 27.47 -6.16
CA ASP A 622 -5.71 27.02 -6.20
C ASP A 622 -5.92 26.03 -5.06
N TRP A 623 -6.45 26.52 -3.94
CA TRP A 623 -6.62 25.76 -2.71
C TRP A 623 -8.03 25.18 -2.60
N TYR A 624 -8.13 23.92 -2.24
CA TYR A 624 -9.38 23.20 -2.02
C TYR A 624 -9.44 22.77 -0.56
N ALA A 625 -10.45 23.26 0.17
CA ALA A 625 -10.76 22.71 1.48
C ALA A 625 -11.29 21.28 1.29
N VAL A 626 -10.73 20.32 2.01
CA VAL A 626 -11.07 18.90 1.87
C VAL A 626 -11.80 18.36 3.09
N ASP A 627 -11.50 18.89 4.28
CA ASP A 627 -12.17 18.50 5.51
C ASP A 627 -12.10 19.64 6.54
N GLN A 628 -13.11 19.72 7.39
CA GLN A 628 -13.26 20.74 8.42
C GLN A 628 -13.85 20.12 9.69
N ARG A 629 -13.13 20.22 10.81
CA ARG A 629 -13.56 19.64 12.09
C ARG A 629 -13.32 20.58 13.27
N PRO A 630 -14.18 20.55 14.29
CA PRO A 630 -13.85 21.14 15.57
C PRO A 630 -12.77 20.29 16.25
N VAL A 631 -11.77 20.94 16.83
CA VAL A 631 -10.70 20.28 17.61
C VAL A 631 -10.54 21.00 18.94
N GLU A 632 -10.55 20.24 20.04
CA GLU A 632 -10.38 20.78 21.38
C GLU A 632 -8.95 21.29 21.57
N PHE A 633 -8.78 22.61 21.51
CA PHE A 633 -7.50 23.28 21.73
C PHE A 633 -7.50 24.19 22.95
N ASP A 634 -6.33 24.35 23.54
CA ASP A 634 -6.05 25.45 24.45
C ASP A 634 -5.89 26.79 23.68
N LYS A 635 -5.74 27.88 24.45
CA LYS A 635 -5.51 29.22 23.88
C LYS A 635 -4.25 29.31 23.02
N GLN A 636 -3.24 28.51 23.34
CA GLN A 636 -2.01 28.37 22.59
C GLN A 636 -1.99 27.00 21.93
N VAL A 637 -1.65 26.96 20.65
CA VAL A 637 -1.53 25.73 19.86
C VAL A 637 -0.12 25.59 19.34
N LEU A 638 0.28 24.36 19.08
CA LEU A 638 1.51 24.05 18.38
C LEU A 638 1.15 23.82 16.90
N VAL A 639 1.90 24.46 16.01
CA VAL A 639 1.70 24.35 14.56
C VAL A 639 3.05 24.08 13.90
N GLY A 640 3.14 23.08 13.03
CA GLY A 640 4.42 22.59 12.56
C GLY A 640 4.34 21.41 11.59
N ILE A 641 5.47 20.75 11.39
CA ILE A 641 5.69 19.63 10.48
C ILE A 641 5.86 18.35 11.31
N ALA A 642 5.08 17.32 11.01
CA ALA A 642 5.16 15.99 11.65
C ALA A 642 5.69 14.95 10.65
N VAL A 643 6.57 14.05 11.10
CA VAL A 643 7.16 12.99 10.26
C VAL A 643 7.19 11.66 11.01
N SER A 644 6.76 10.58 10.37
CA SER A 644 6.67 9.23 10.96
C SER A 644 6.93 8.15 9.91
N SER A 645 7.78 7.17 10.20
CA SER A 645 8.11 6.10 9.24
C SER A 645 7.21 4.88 9.33
N LEU A 646 6.54 4.69 10.48
CA LEU A 646 5.89 3.45 10.93
C LEU A 646 6.84 2.30 11.25
N SER A 647 8.14 2.59 11.39
CA SER A 647 9.14 1.59 11.69
C SER A 647 10.06 2.10 12.78
N PRO A 648 10.08 1.47 13.98
CA PRO A 648 10.92 1.89 15.10
C PRO A 648 12.42 1.66 14.87
N GLU A 649 12.81 1.02 13.75
CA GLU A 649 14.21 0.73 13.42
C GLU A 649 14.70 1.48 12.18
N TYR A 650 13.78 1.85 11.28
CA TYR A 650 14.11 2.47 10.00
C TYR A 650 13.46 3.86 9.91
N PRO A 651 14.22 4.95 10.08
CA PRO A 651 13.67 6.28 9.96
C PRO A 651 13.39 6.64 8.50
N THR A 652 12.32 7.42 8.29
CA THR A 652 12.02 8.04 7.00
C THR A 652 12.54 9.48 7.00
N THR A 653 13.10 9.90 5.87
CA THR A 653 13.45 11.30 5.61
C THR A 653 12.35 12.01 4.84
N ALA A 654 11.85 13.13 5.36
CA ALA A 654 10.92 14.01 4.67
C ALA A 654 11.57 15.34 4.29
N VAL A 655 11.24 15.83 3.10
CA VAL A 655 11.67 17.13 2.57
C VAL A 655 10.47 18.04 2.39
N VAL A 656 10.46 19.17 3.11
CA VAL A 656 9.36 20.14 3.10
C VAL A 656 9.90 21.53 2.74
N GLU A 657 9.25 22.23 1.82
CA GLU A 657 9.70 23.51 1.25
C GLU A 657 8.60 24.59 1.41
N ASP A 658 9.01 25.86 1.29
CA ASP A 658 8.11 27.02 1.23
C ASP A 658 7.15 27.11 2.45
N VAL A 659 7.64 26.77 3.64
CA VAL A 659 6.80 26.66 4.84
C VAL A 659 6.55 28.03 5.46
N THR A 660 5.28 28.40 5.59
CA THR A 660 4.88 29.65 6.23
C THR A 660 3.88 29.41 7.35
N VAL A 661 4.11 30.06 8.50
CA VAL A 661 3.16 30.11 9.61
C VAL A 661 2.76 31.56 9.82
N THR A 662 1.45 31.85 9.75
CA THR A 662 0.92 33.21 9.87
C THR A 662 -0.27 33.27 10.81
N SER A 663 -0.31 34.24 11.71
CA SER A 663 -1.53 34.53 12.46
C SER A 663 -2.62 35.02 11.52
N LEU A 664 -3.86 34.64 11.80
CA LEU A 664 -5.03 35.09 11.04
C LEU A 664 -5.82 36.12 11.82
N SER A 665 -6.52 36.98 11.10
CA SER A 665 -7.49 37.92 11.64
C SER A 665 -8.68 38.06 10.70
N GLU A 666 -9.87 38.27 11.27
CA GLU A 666 -11.05 38.58 10.48
C GLU A 666 -10.92 39.95 9.79
N PRO A 667 -11.47 40.13 8.58
CA PRO A 667 -11.60 41.44 7.97
C PRO A 667 -12.40 42.35 8.90
N GLN A 668 -11.87 43.52 9.26
CA GLN A 668 -12.67 44.51 9.97
C GLN A 668 -13.89 44.89 9.11
N THR A 669 -15.07 44.47 9.55
CA THR A 669 -16.34 44.92 8.98
C THR A 669 -16.51 46.39 9.34
N GLY A 670 -16.34 47.26 8.35
CA GLY A 670 -16.46 48.72 8.46
C GLY A 670 -17.89 49.22 8.45
#